data_AF-A0AAV4F9I4-F1
#
_entry.id   AF-A0AAV4F9I4-F1
#
_cell.length_a   1.000
_cell.length_b   1.000
_cell.length_c   1.000
_cell.angle_alpha   90.00
_cell.angle_beta   90.00
_cell.angle_gamma   90.00
#
_symmetry.space_group_name_H-M   'P 1'
#
loop_
_entity.id
_entity.type
_entity.pdbx_description
1 polymer ?
#
loop_
_entity_poly.entity_id
_entity_poly.type
_entity_poly.pdbx_seq_one_letter_code
_entity_poly.pdbx_strand_id
1 'polypeptide(L)'
;MDIATYLQEKHHLPNNRENLQHYCKEIPPHHRKHIANIRTQLIEETSKKHGNPIDIMITAQKTLDTYPEHWIHVYTDGSTFKGTINGGYGVRIQYPDKTKEELSESCGSYCSNYEAEAIAIEAAVFQLTSVFSLYPEKKQNIVIFSDSKSVLEALPNESLQNSSLKSLFFTIDSFLKTYGVDLTLQWIPGHCNITGNERADTLAKKGSTAQQQNTTTFLRNNSTEEWLNGWAIGKTGRSLFTYIATPNPKGSINSLEKRDQVIIFRLRTHHAPVNAHLNRIQPMTPPVCHFCDAPYETTTHLLFQCTSLQDLREEYLPLQPDAWNTRYSNSQQLKNTSTFYSQMSNRRAKAQTTAGLIYGAAIGDAIGVACRWMTDDECAFNYGCDNDLVYSKIVQDEHRVLWRQGDWTSNFDQFMVCLESLANWGGVVDELEFARRLQAWAHHGFPELGDSAGVVTSETLRELEEVEGNAVRICKTTHSSEKAVTSCVFVSLLVALILQGQMDKTESEESHEEEDKADKHRVDKQISVAMMIAQSHLSNTAAKEEFSALRKCTSVDSFDAREVSRMSHTFKPVEAALIALHWHGDYRSFICALTKLAGDSSSNCCVGGAILGVLQAHITNSSIDCSWVPISQVGGLGKALRQLNMAWSEIEPAASGTRAQLATGSHFAIQLHLPQVSHHNHDHSMFTY
;
A
#
# COMPACT_ATOMS: atom_id res chain seq x y z
N MET A 1 -25.08 -13.80 4.21
CA MET A 1 -24.53 -13.17 5.43
C MET A 1 -23.57 -12.08 5.00
N ASP A 2 -23.29 -11.11 5.86
CA ASP A 2 -22.06 -10.32 5.74
C ASP A 2 -20.86 -11.27 5.90
N ILE A 3 -19.82 -11.07 5.08
CA ILE A 3 -18.57 -11.85 5.11
C ILE A 3 -17.91 -11.72 6.48
N ALA A 4 -18.01 -10.55 7.13
CA ALA A 4 -17.54 -10.34 8.49
C ALA A 4 -18.22 -11.29 9.49
N THR A 5 -19.56 -11.44 9.41
CA THR A 5 -20.34 -12.33 10.28
C THR A 5 -19.99 -13.80 10.03
N TYR A 6 -19.92 -14.22 8.77
CA TYR A 6 -19.54 -15.60 8.41
C TYR A 6 -18.15 -15.97 8.91
N LEU A 7 -17.14 -15.10 8.75
CA LEU A 7 -15.80 -15.35 9.29
C LEU A 7 -15.80 -15.33 10.83
N GLN A 8 -16.59 -14.45 11.46
CA GLN A 8 -16.73 -14.38 12.92
C GLN A 8 -17.30 -15.66 13.52
N GLU A 9 -18.36 -16.21 12.94
CA GLU A 9 -18.95 -17.49 13.33
C GLU A 9 -17.96 -18.65 13.10
N LYS A 10 -17.40 -18.74 11.89
CA LYS A 10 -16.53 -19.85 11.45
C LYS A 10 -15.22 -19.97 12.24
N HIS A 11 -14.62 -18.86 12.65
CA HIS A 11 -13.32 -18.83 13.32
C HIS A 11 -13.40 -18.41 14.80
N HIS A 12 -14.62 -18.27 15.34
CA HIS A 12 -14.89 -17.84 16.73
C HIS A 12 -14.21 -16.50 17.09
N LEU A 13 -14.33 -15.51 16.19
CA LEU A 13 -13.59 -14.26 16.29
C LEU A 13 -14.18 -13.34 17.38
N PRO A 14 -13.37 -12.56 18.12
CA PRO A 14 -13.86 -11.66 19.15
C PRO A 14 -14.86 -10.62 18.65
N ASN A 15 -15.93 -10.39 19.42
CA ASN A 15 -17.04 -9.49 19.08
C ASN A 15 -16.66 -7.99 19.10
N ASN A 16 -15.49 -7.60 19.60
CA ASN A 16 -15.04 -6.21 19.76
C ASN A 16 -14.25 -5.69 18.53
N ARG A 17 -14.74 -6.02 17.33
CA ARG A 17 -14.18 -5.57 16.04
C ARG A 17 -14.72 -4.20 15.67
N GLU A 18 -14.21 -3.17 16.35
CA GLU A 18 -14.48 -1.79 15.96
C GLU A 18 -13.82 -1.48 14.61
N ASN A 19 -14.63 -1.09 13.62
CA ASN A 19 -14.13 -0.49 12.39
C ASN A 19 -13.34 0.77 12.74
N LEU A 20 -12.07 0.84 12.33
CA LEU A 20 -11.25 2.03 12.52
C LEU A 20 -11.85 3.19 11.69
N GLN A 21 -12.36 4.21 12.37
CA GLN A 21 -12.84 5.42 11.70
C GLN A 21 -11.69 6.06 10.91
N HIS A 22 -11.85 6.15 9.59
CA HIS A 22 -10.95 6.92 8.75
C HIS A 22 -11.01 8.40 9.18
N TYR A 23 -9.87 8.96 9.57
CA TYR A 23 -9.77 10.35 10.02
C TYR A 23 -9.90 11.29 8.81
N CYS A 24 -11.14 11.65 8.47
CA CYS A 24 -11.42 12.68 7.49
C CYS A 24 -11.14 14.06 8.11
N LYS A 25 -10.40 14.94 7.41
CA LYS A 25 -10.23 16.34 7.86
C LYS A 25 -11.59 17.04 7.80
N GLU A 26 -12.08 17.53 8.94
CA GLU A 26 -13.39 18.18 9.08
C GLU A 26 -13.53 19.54 8.35
N ILE A 27 -12.48 20.03 7.70
CA ILE A 27 -12.47 21.33 7.00
C ILE A 27 -12.51 21.09 5.48
N PRO A 28 -13.63 21.41 4.79
CA PRO A 28 -13.68 21.33 3.34
C PRO A 28 -12.70 22.32 2.68
N PRO A 29 -11.97 21.93 1.62
CA PRO A 29 -10.87 22.73 1.06
C PRO A 29 -11.31 23.99 0.29
N HIS A 30 -12.60 24.36 0.33
CA HIS A 30 -13.17 25.47 -0.45
C HIS A 30 -13.50 26.73 0.38
N HIS A 31 -13.16 26.78 1.67
CA HIS A 31 -13.41 27.97 2.49
C HIS A 31 -12.33 29.05 2.27
N ARG A 32 -12.68 30.18 1.63
CA ARG A 32 -11.77 31.33 1.46
C ARG A 32 -11.56 32.07 2.79
N LYS A 33 -10.48 31.72 3.49
CA LYS A 33 -9.97 32.39 4.69
C LYS A 33 -9.48 33.80 4.38
N HIS A 34 -9.75 34.76 5.26
CA HIS A 34 -9.27 36.13 5.18
C HIS A 34 -8.15 36.29 6.23
N ILE A 35 -6.90 36.29 5.77
CA ILE A 35 -5.71 36.28 6.63
C ILE A 35 -5.01 37.64 6.55
N ALA A 36 -4.53 38.15 7.69
CA ALA A 36 -3.74 39.38 7.76
C ALA A 36 -2.40 39.24 7.00
N ASN A 37 -1.89 40.36 6.48
CA ASN A 37 -0.60 40.41 5.81
C ASN A 37 0.53 40.23 6.85
N ILE A 38 1.17 39.07 6.91
CA ILE A 38 2.25 38.81 7.88
C ILE A 38 3.62 39.12 7.28
N ARG A 39 4.43 39.92 7.98
CA ARG A 39 5.79 40.30 7.60
C ARG A 39 6.76 40.00 8.74
N THR A 40 7.57 38.95 8.58
CA THR A 40 8.48 38.45 9.64
C THR A 40 9.93 38.93 9.48
N GLN A 41 10.17 39.94 8.65
CA GLN A 41 11.48 40.51 8.31
C GLN A 41 11.44 42.04 8.40
N LEU A 42 12.60 42.66 8.58
CA LEU A 42 12.79 44.11 8.41
C LEU A 42 13.17 44.43 6.96
N ILE A 43 13.19 45.70 6.59
CA ILE A 43 13.47 46.15 5.21
C ILE A 43 14.92 45.88 4.76
N GLU A 44 15.87 45.85 5.69
CA GLU A 44 17.28 45.55 5.42
C GLU A 44 17.70 44.32 6.24
N GLU A 45 18.50 43.42 5.66
CA GLU A 45 18.87 42.15 6.31
C GLU A 45 19.87 42.35 7.47
N THR A 46 19.39 42.37 8.70
CA THR A 46 20.24 42.50 9.91
C THR A 46 20.56 41.14 10.55
N SER A 47 21.85 40.79 10.65
CA SER A 47 22.30 39.53 11.28
C SER A 47 22.20 39.57 12.81
N LYS A 48 21.18 38.93 13.39
CA LYS A 48 20.96 38.84 14.86
C LYS A 48 22.12 38.28 15.69
N LYS A 49 23.13 37.64 15.08
CA LYS A 49 24.31 37.11 15.79
C LYS A 49 25.55 38.04 15.77
N HIS A 50 25.59 39.03 14.88
CA HIS A 50 26.78 39.85 14.65
C HIS A 50 26.51 41.35 14.39
N GLY A 51 25.25 41.76 14.25
CA GLY A 51 24.86 43.16 14.05
C GLY A 51 24.95 44.00 15.33
N ASN A 52 25.31 45.27 15.17
CA ASN A 52 25.28 46.27 16.23
C ASN A 52 23.80 46.57 16.62
N PRO A 53 23.45 46.60 17.93
CA PRO A 53 22.09 46.95 18.38
C PRO A 53 21.59 48.30 17.85
N ILE A 54 22.48 49.27 17.62
CA ILE A 54 22.12 50.59 17.06
C ILE A 54 21.65 50.44 15.60
N ASP A 55 22.32 49.61 14.80
CA ASP A 55 21.96 49.39 13.39
C ASP A 55 20.63 48.63 13.29
N ILE A 56 20.37 47.69 14.22
CA ILE A 56 19.09 46.98 14.35
C ILE A 56 17.96 47.95 14.73
N MET A 57 18.19 48.86 15.69
CA MET A 57 17.24 49.92 16.07
C MET A 57 16.94 50.86 14.90
N ILE A 58 17.97 51.32 14.17
CA ILE A 58 17.81 52.19 12.99
C ILE A 58 17.01 51.47 11.89
N THR A 59 17.31 50.19 11.63
CA THR A 59 16.60 49.40 10.61
C THR A 59 15.15 49.12 11.00
N ALA A 60 14.88 48.91 12.29
CA ALA A 60 13.53 48.80 12.80
C ALA A 60 12.76 50.12 12.67
N GLN A 61 13.36 51.26 13.00
CA GLN A 61 12.72 52.57 12.83
C GLN A 61 12.42 52.86 11.36
N LYS A 62 13.37 52.65 10.43
CA LYS A 62 13.11 52.69 8.98
C LYS A 62 11.92 51.82 8.57
N THR A 63 11.78 50.64 9.18
CA THR A 63 10.68 49.70 8.89
C THR A 63 9.33 50.23 9.38
N LEU A 64 9.27 50.79 10.59
CA LEU A 64 8.11 51.53 11.11
C LEU A 64 7.72 52.69 10.18
N ASP A 65 8.69 53.49 9.76
CA ASP A 65 8.51 54.73 8.97
C ASP A 65 7.95 54.49 7.55
N THR A 66 7.95 53.25 7.05
CA THR A 66 7.28 52.91 5.78
C THR A 66 5.77 52.68 5.87
N TYR A 67 5.22 52.53 7.09
CA TYR A 67 3.78 52.45 7.28
C TYR A 67 3.17 53.85 7.37
N PRO A 68 2.20 54.21 6.50
CA PRO A 68 1.74 55.60 6.41
C PRO A 68 1.21 56.16 7.74
N GLU A 69 1.42 57.46 7.98
CA GLU A 69 0.93 58.15 9.18
C GLU A 69 -0.60 58.19 9.33
N HIS A 70 -1.35 57.87 8.27
CA HIS A 70 -2.81 57.77 8.27
C HIS A 70 -3.33 56.36 8.61
N TRP A 71 -2.44 55.38 8.78
CA TRP A 71 -2.79 54.06 9.32
C TRP A 71 -2.84 54.12 10.84
N ILE A 72 -3.54 53.16 11.46
CA ILE A 72 -3.46 52.96 12.91
C ILE A 72 -2.21 52.12 13.20
N HIS A 73 -1.33 52.64 14.06
CA HIS A 73 -0.08 51.99 14.45
C HIS A 73 -0.25 51.41 15.86
N VAL A 74 -0.12 50.09 16.00
CA VAL A 74 -0.32 49.38 17.28
C VAL A 74 0.95 48.65 17.68
N TYR A 75 1.27 48.66 18.98
CA TYR A 75 2.35 47.88 19.58
C TYR A 75 1.78 46.90 20.60
N THR A 76 2.25 45.66 20.60
CA THR A 76 1.75 44.55 21.44
C THR A 76 2.88 43.74 22.06
N ASP A 77 2.77 43.40 23.34
CA ASP A 77 3.75 42.61 24.13
C ASP A 77 3.05 41.71 25.16
N GLY A 78 3.64 40.55 25.47
CA GLY A 78 3.13 39.53 26.40
C GLY A 78 4.13 39.12 27.48
N SER A 79 3.84 39.50 28.73
CA SER A 79 4.73 39.30 29.88
C SER A 79 4.20 38.26 30.87
N THR A 80 5.10 37.48 31.47
CA THR A 80 4.73 36.52 32.53
C THR A 80 5.86 36.42 33.57
N PHE A 81 5.51 36.04 34.80
CA PHE A 81 6.49 35.67 35.82
C PHE A 81 7.04 34.26 35.54
N LYS A 82 8.37 34.13 35.51
CA LYS A 82 9.08 32.86 35.23
C LYS A 82 8.61 32.13 33.95
N GLY A 83 8.17 32.88 32.93
CA GLY A 83 7.82 32.36 31.61
C GLY A 83 6.47 31.64 31.49
N THR A 84 5.72 31.47 32.60
CA THR A 84 4.51 30.61 32.67
C THR A 84 3.47 30.96 33.74
N ILE A 85 3.77 31.86 34.69
CA ILE A 85 2.93 32.15 35.86
C ILE A 85 2.51 33.63 35.81
N ASN A 86 1.27 33.95 36.18
CA ASN A 86 0.71 35.30 36.18
C ASN A 86 0.97 36.03 34.85
N GLY A 87 0.22 35.69 33.80
CA GLY A 87 0.37 36.37 32.52
C GLY A 87 -0.26 37.76 32.51
N GLY A 88 0.20 38.61 31.60
CA GLY A 88 -0.44 39.87 31.28
C GLY A 88 0.00 40.39 29.92
N TYR A 89 -0.90 41.12 29.28
CA TYR A 89 -0.67 41.69 27.96
C TYR A 89 -0.57 43.21 28.03
N GLY A 90 0.17 43.80 27.08
CA GLY A 90 0.26 45.24 26.88
C GLY A 90 -0.09 45.58 25.44
N VAL A 91 -1.02 46.51 25.23
CA VAL A 91 -1.32 47.07 23.90
C VAL A 91 -1.21 48.58 23.96
N ARG A 92 -0.59 49.18 22.94
CA ARG A 92 -0.59 50.63 22.72
C ARG A 92 -1.02 50.94 21.29
N ILE A 93 -2.21 51.50 21.14
CA ILE A 93 -2.78 51.96 19.87
C ILE A 93 -2.45 53.45 19.70
N GLN A 94 -1.96 53.83 18.52
CA GLN A 94 -1.78 55.22 18.11
C GLN A 94 -2.62 55.49 16.86
N TYR A 95 -3.54 56.44 16.95
CA TYR A 95 -4.42 56.85 15.86
C TYR A 95 -3.78 57.95 14.99
N PRO A 96 -4.28 58.18 13.76
CA PRO A 96 -3.74 59.20 12.84
C PRO A 96 -3.71 60.63 13.39
N ASP A 97 -4.69 60.97 14.23
CA ASP A 97 -4.78 62.26 14.96
C ASP A 97 -3.76 62.39 16.11
N LYS A 98 -2.85 61.41 16.23
CA LYS A 98 -1.82 61.25 17.27
C LYS A 98 -2.36 60.99 18.69
N THR A 99 -3.67 60.78 18.84
CA THR A 99 -4.23 60.26 20.09
C THR A 99 -3.74 58.83 20.35
N LYS A 100 -3.68 58.45 21.63
CA LYS A 100 -3.04 57.22 22.10
C LYS A 100 -3.94 56.56 23.13
N GLU A 101 -4.07 55.25 22.99
CA GLU A 101 -4.88 54.38 23.83
C GLU A 101 -4.01 53.21 24.30
N GLU A 102 -4.15 52.82 25.57
CA GLU A 102 -3.28 51.84 26.21
C GLU A 102 -4.09 50.82 27.01
N LEU A 103 -3.92 49.54 26.69
CA LEU A 103 -4.56 48.40 27.36
C LEU A 103 -3.52 47.63 28.16
N SER A 104 -3.93 47.10 29.32
CA SER A 104 -3.04 46.41 30.26
C SER A 104 -3.88 45.62 31.27
N GLU A 105 -4.01 44.31 31.04
CA GLU A 105 -4.81 43.39 31.87
C GLU A 105 -4.07 42.05 32.10
N SER A 106 -4.63 41.22 32.97
CA SER A 106 -4.11 39.89 33.34
C SER A 106 -4.59 38.80 32.38
N CYS A 107 -3.66 37.96 31.90
CA CYS A 107 -3.98 36.79 31.06
C CYS A 107 -4.38 35.54 31.86
N GLY A 108 -4.28 35.59 33.20
CA GLY A 108 -4.59 34.47 34.10
C GLY A 108 -3.37 33.92 34.82
N SER A 109 -3.63 33.22 35.93
CA SER A 109 -2.60 32.69 36.84
C SER A 109 -1.60 31.74 36.17
N TYR A 110 -2.00 31.08 35.08
CA TYR A 110 -1.16 30.21 34.25
C TYR A 110 -1.31 30.58 32.77
N CYS A 111 -0.22 31.06 32.17
CA CYS A 111 -0.14 31.53 30.79
C CYS A 111 1.34 31.61 30.42
N SER A 112 1.77 31.06 29.28
CA SER A 112 3.16 31.23 28.82
C SER A 112 3.33 32.55 28.06
N ASN A 113 4.56 33.11 27.98
CA ASN A 113 4.81 34.35 27.22
C ASN A 113 4.18 34.30 25.82
N TYR A 114 4.32 33.17 25.13
CA TYR A 114 3.77 32.93 23.81
C TYR A 114 2.23 33.11 23.73
N GLU A 115 1.51 32.75 24.79
CA GLU A 115 0.06 32.91 24.86
C GLU A 115 -0.30 34.34 25.25
N ALA A 116 0.47 34.99 26.14
CA ALA A 116 0.31 36.41 26.43
C ALA A 116 0.52 37.30 25.19
N GLU A 117 1.49 36.96 24.34
CA GLU A 117 1.74 37.60 23.04
C GLU A 117 0.55 37.43 22.08
N ALA A 118 0.01 36.22 21.95
CA ALA A 118 -1.16 35.96 21.13
C ALA A 118 -2.40 36.74 21.64
N ILE A 119 -2.61 36.77 22.96
CA ILE A 119 -3.67 37.53 23.62
C ILE A 119 -3.48 39.04 23.43
N ALA A 120 -2.25 39.56 23.42
CA ALA A 120 -1.98 40.98 23.17
C ALA A 120 -2.46 41.41 21.77
N ILE A 121 -2.20 40.58 20.75
CA ILE A 121 -2.68 40.83 19.38
C ILE A 121 -4.21 40.67 19.31
N GLU A 122 -4.79 39.68 19.99
CA GLU A 122 -6.25 39.47 20.02
C GLU A 122 -6.99 40.64 20.68
N ALA A 123 -6.50 41.13 21.83
CA ALA A 123 -7.04 42.29 22.54
C ALA A 123 -6.94 43.58 21.71
N ALA A 124 -5.86 43.75 20.94
CA ALA A 124 -5.71 44.87 20.01
C ALA A 124 -6.81 44.85 18.92
N VAL A 125 -7.04 43.70 18.29
CA VAL A 125 -8.08 43.55 17.26
C VAL A 125 -9.49 43.69 17.87
N PHE A 126 -9.72 43.21 19.08
CA PHE A 126 -11.00 43.36 19.80
C PHE A 126 -11.31 44.83 20.15
N GLN A 127 -10.30 45.62 20.56
CA GLN A 127 -10.52 47.05 20.82
C GLN A 127 -10.78 47.82 19.53
N LEU A 128 -10.06 47.52 18.45
CA LEU A 128 -10.32 48.13 17.12
C LEU A 128 -11.71 47.73 16.58
N THR A 129 -12.15 46.49 16.81
CA THR A 129 -13.54 46.04 16.53
C THR A 129 -14.55 46.92 17.25
N SER A 130 -14.33 47.19 18.53
CA SER A 130 -15.21 48.02 19.36
C SER A 130 -15.25 49.47 18.88
N VAL A 131 -14.08 50.05 18.57
CA VAL A 131 -13.96 51.43 18.06
C VAL A 131 -14.59 51.58 16.68
N PHE A 132 -14.36 50.66 15.74
CA PHE A 132 -14.95 50.70 14.38
C PHE A 132 -16.45 50.38 14.36
N SER A 133 -16.99 49.75 15.40
CA SER A 133 -18.44 49.56 15.58
C SER A 133 -19.13 50.84 16.05
N LEU A 134 -18.51 51.57 16.98
CA LEU A 134 -19.05 52.81 17.55
C LEU A 134 -18.82 54.04 16.65
N TYR A 135 -17.71 54.04 15.90
CA TYR A 135 -17.25 55.15 15.07
C TYR A 135 -16.85 54.64 13.67
N PRO A 136 -17.82 54.30 12.78
CA PRO A 136 -17.53 53.74 11.46
C PRO A 136 -16.71 54.67 10.55
N GLU A 137 -16.70 55.98 10.83
CA GLU A 137 -15.90 57.00 10.16
C GLU A 137 -14.40 56.97 10.53
N LYS A 138 -14.04 56.26 11.61
CA LYS A 138 -12.64 56.07 12.05
C LYS A 138 -11.97 54.83 11.46
N LYS A 139 -12.65 54.08 10.59
CA LYS A 139 -12.07 52.92 9.89
C LYS A 139 -10.84 53.35 9.09
N GLN A 140 -9.73 52.66 9.34
CA GLN A 140 -8.44 52.85 8.68
C GLN A 140 -7.73 51.50 8.57
N ASN A 141 -6.75 51.43 7.68
CA ASN A 141 -5.80 50.32 7.63
C ASN A 141 -4.90 50.32 8.88
N ILE A 142 -4.44 49.13 9.28
CA ILE A 142 -3.79 48.89 10.57
C ILE A 142 -2.46 48.16 10.37
N VAL A 143 -1.44 48.60 11.11
CA VAL A 143 -0.21 47.81 11.35
C VAL A 143 -0.09 47.49 12.83
N ILE A 144 0.08 46.21 13.16
CA ILE A 144 0.41 45.74 14.50
C ILE A 144 1.87 45.31 14.51
N PHE A 145 2.65 45.94 15.38
CA PHE A 145 4.05 45.62 15.65
C PHE A 145 4.15 44.73 16.89
N SER A 146 4.73 43.54 16.74
CA SER A 146 5.04 42.58 17.82
C SER A 146 6.46 42.05 17.62
N ASP A 147 7.20 41.81 18.72
CA ASP A 147 8.50 41.14 18.63
C ASP A 147 8.43 39.60 18.65
N SER A 148 7.25 39.04 18.91
CA SER A 148 6.99 37.60 18.96
C SER A 148 6.87 36.98 17.57
N LYS A 149 8.02 36.89 16.88
CA LYS A 149 8.17 36.27 15.55
C LYS A 149 7.52 34.89 15.49
N SER A 150 7.56 34.12 16.58
CA SER A 150 7.02 32.76 16.66
C SER A 150 5.49 32.68 16.76
N VAL A 151 4.79 33.74 17.18
CA VAL A 151 3.33 33.84 17.05
C VAL A 151 2.98 34.16 15.60
N LEU A 152 3.68 35.12 14.99
CA LEU A 152 3.48 35.53 13.61
C LEU A 152 3.78 34.41 12.59
N GLU A 153 4.83 33.62 12.81
CA GLU A 153 5.18 32.47 11.97
C GLU A 153 4.23 31.26 12.17
N ALA A 154 3.56 31.17 13.32
CA ALA A 154 2.60 30.10 13.58
C ALA A 154 1.22 30.37 12.96
N LEU A 155 0.74 31.62 12.98
CA LEU A 155 -0.62 32.00 12.61
C LEU A 155 -1.11 31.51 11.21
N PRO A 156 -0.26 31.38 10.16
CA PRO A 156 -0.70 30.81 8.88
C PRO A 156 -0.90 29.28 8.86
N ASN A 157 -0.36 28.55 9.85
CA ASN A 157 -0.29 27.09 9.79
C ASN A 157 -1.60 26.44 10.27
N GLU A 158 -2.16 25.54 9.47
CA GLU A 158 -3.49 24.94 9.74
C GLU A 158 -3.50 23.85 10.84
N SER A 159 -2.33 23.39 11.29
CA SER A 159 -2.17 22.22 12.17
C SER A 159 -2.32 22.49 13.68
N LEU A 160 -2.75 23.69 14.06
CA LEU A 160 -2.64 24.21 15.43
C LEU A 160 -3.64 23.57 16.40
N GLN A 161 -3.12 22.76 17.33
CA GLN A 161 -3.87 22.26 18.49
C GLN A 161 -3.90 23.25 19.68
N ASN A 162 -3.28 24.43 19.57
CA ASN A 162 -3.32 25.46 20.61
C ASN A 162 -4.60 26.32 20.49
N SER A 163 -5.34 26.46 21.59
CA SER A 163 -6.61 27.18 21.65
C SER A 163 -6.48 28.68 21.42
N SER A 164 -5.43 29.32 21.96
CA SER A 164 -5.25 30.78 21.91
C SER A 164 -4.96 31.27 20.49
N LEU A 165 -4.10 30.57 19.74
CA LEU A 165 -3.88 30.87 18.32
C LEU A 165 -5.14 30.64 17.47
N LYS A 166 -5.95 29.63 17.82
CA LYS A 166 -7.23 29.35 17.13
C LYS A 166 -8.25 30.46 17.38
N SER A 167 -8.30 31.03 18.60
CA SER A 167 -9.11 32.21 18.92
C SER A 167 -8.65 33.43 18.10
N LEU A 168 -7.37 33.79 18.21
CA LEU A 168 -6.73 34.89 17.48
C LEU A 168 -7.00 34.82 15.96
N PHE A 169 -6.90 33.63 15.36
CA PHE A 169 -7.21 33.43 13.95
C PHE A 169 -8.67 33.78 13.60
N PHE A 170 -9.65 33.29 14.37
CA PHE A 170 -11.06 33.60 14.12
C PHE A 170 -11.40 35.06 14.39
N THR A 171 -10.79 35.67 15.42
CA THR A 171 -10.92 37.09 15.71
C THR A 171 -10.42 37.95 14.55
N ILE A 172 -9.30 37.58 13.92
CA ILE A 172 -8.76 38.27 12.72
C ILE A 172 -9.61 38.04 11.47
N ASP A 173 -10.01 36.79 11.14
CA ASP A 173 -10.84 36.49 9.95
C ASP A 173 -12.19 37.22 10.03
N SER A 174 -12.83 37.20 11.22
CA SER A 174 -14.07 37.92 11.50
C SER A 174 -13.91 39.44 11.35
N PHE A 175 -12.83 40.02 11.90
CA PHE A 175 -12.53 41.45 11.80
C PHE A 175 -12.36 41.89 10.34
N LEU A 176 -11.48 41.21 9.59
CA LEU A 176 -11.20 41.52 8.18
C LEU A 176 -12.47 41.44 7.33
N LYS A 177 -13.25 40.37 7.50
CA LYS A 177 -14.51 40.13 6.80
C LYS A 177 -15.60 41.16 7.14
N THR A 178 -15.61 41.70 8.36
CA THR A 178 -16.63 42.65 8.83
C THR A 178 -16.33 44.09 8.40
N TYR A 179 -15.05 44.49 8.37
CA TYR A 179 -14.67 45.89 8.15
C TYR A 179 -14.03 46.19 6.79
N GLY A 180 -13.47 45.19 6.10
CA GLY A 180 -12.87 45.37 4.77
C GLY A 180 -11.63 46.26 4.75
N VAL A 181 -10.85 46.27 5.84
CA VAL A 181 -9.60 47.05 6.01
C VAL A 181 -8.38 46.14 5.85
N ASP A 182 -7.23 46.71 5.44
CA ASP A 182 -5.97 45.97 5.48
C ASP A 182 -5.43 45.88 6.91
N LEU A 183 -5.14 44.68 7.38
CA LEU A 183 -4.39 44.41 8.60
C LEU A 183 -3.01 43.85 8.24
N THR A 184 -1.94 44.47 8.72
CA THR A 184 -0.56 43.98 8.60
C THR A 184 0.00 43.64 9.97
N LEU A 185 0.55 42.44 10.12
CA LEU A 185 1.30 42.03 11.32
C LEU A 185 2.80 42.08 11.00
N GLN A 186 3.49 43.08 11.53
CA GLN A 186 4.91 43.35 11.29
C GLN A 186 5.75 42.90 12.49
N TRP A 187 6.70 42.01 12.24
CA TRP A 187 7.71 41.65 13.23
C TRP A 187 8.70 42.80 13.46
N ILE A 188 9.03 43.09 14.72
CA ILE A 188 10.05 44.07 15.12
C ILE A 188 11.01 43.49 16.17
N PRO A 189 12.24 44.02 16.33
CA PRO A 189 13.17 43.52 17.35
C PRO A 189 12.87 44.08 18.73
N GLY A 190 12.61 43.19 19.70
CA GLY A 190 12.44 43.50 21.10
C GLY A 190 13.69 44.09 21.77
N HIS A 191 13.48 44.82 22.86
CA HIS A 191 14.52 45.49 23.67
C HIS A 191 15.51 46.36 22.87
N CYS A 192 15.05 46.94 21.77
CA CYS A 192 15.84 47.79 20.87
C CYS A 192 15.49 49.29 21.00
N ASN A 193 14.97 49.74 22.15
CA ASN A 193 14.57 51.12 22.45
C ASN A 193 13.45 51.70 21.56
N ILE A 194 12.71 50.84 20.84
CA ILE A 194 11.56 51.25 20.02
C ILE A 194 10.46 51.75 20.96
N THR A 195 10.23 53.07 21.02
CA THR A 195 9.41 53.71 22.07
C THR A 195 7.97 53.18 22.15
N GLY A 196 7.42 52.63 21.07
CA GLY A 196 6.14 51.91 21.10
C GLY A 196 6.22 50.55 21.79
N ASN A 197 7.26 49.75 21.49
CA ASN A 197 7.46 48.41 22.05
C ASN A 197 7.86 48.44 23.53
N GLU A 198 8.82 49.31 23.91
CA GLU A 198 9.21 49.47 25.33
C GLU A 198 8.02 49.91 26.21
N ARG A 199 7.04 50.61 25.61
CA ARG A 199 5.79 50.95 26.28
C ARG A 199 4.79 49.78 26.33
N ALA A 200 4.71 48.95 25.30
CA ALA A 200 3.93 47.72 25.34
C ALA A 200 4.47 46.76 26.42
N ASP A 201 5.79 46.52 26.47
CA ASP A 201 6.50 45.78 27.54
C ASP A 201 6.15 46.32 28.95
N THR A 202 6.17 47.65 29.11
CA THR A 202 5.78 48.29 30.37
C THR A 202 4.32 47.99 30.76
N LEU A 203 3.41 47.96 29.77
CA LEU A 203 1.98 47.66 29.96
C LEU A 203 1.74 46.17 30.22
N ALA A 204 2.49 45.28 29.59
CA ALA A 204 2.42 43.84 29.81
C ALA A 204 2.93 43.45 31.21
N LYS A 205 4.03 44.07 31.67
CA LYS A 205 4.54 43.94 33.05
C LYS A 205 3.57 44.48 34.11
N LYS A 206 2.77 45.50 33.76
CA LYS A 206 1.65 45.96 34.59
C LYS A 206 0.48 44.97 34.57
N GLY A 207 0.20 44.32 33.44
CA GLY A 207 -0.82 43.26 33.34
C GLY A 207 -0.47 42.02 34.16
N SER A 208 0.78 41.56 34.11
CA SER A 208 1.24 40.37 34.85
C SER A 208 1.30 40.59 36.37
N THR A 209 1.31 41.85 36.81
CA THR A 209 1.20 42.25 38.22
C THR A 209 -0.22 42.65 38.66
N ALA A 210 -1.20 42.63 37.75
CA ALA A 210 -2.61 42.83 38.06
C ALA A 210 -3.23 41.59 38.75
N GLN A 211 -4.47 41.74 39.26
CA GLN A 211 -5.20 40.62 39.86
C GLN A 211 -5.46 39.53 38.81
N GLN A 212 -4.88 38.36 39.02
CA GLN A 212 -5.03 37.21 38.15
C GLN A 212 -6.36 36.50 38.43
N GLN A 213 -7.08 36.10 37.39
CA GLN A 213 -8.19 35.16 37.52
C GLN A 213 -7.65 33.73 37.43
N ASN A 214 -8.21 32.82 38.25
CA ASN A 214 -7.87 31.40 38.24
C ASN A 214 -8.61 30.65 37.12
N THR A 215 -8.35 31.04 35.87
CA THR A 215 -8.64 30.20 34.70
C THR A 215 -7.68 29.02 34.67
N THR A 216 -8.20 27.82 34.40
CA THR A 216 -7.43 26.56 34.46
C THR A 216 -6.67 26.27 33.17
N THR A 217 -5.89 27.24 32.69
CA THR A 217 -5.00 27.10 31.53
C THR A 217 -3.66 26.49 31.92
N PHE A 218 -3.67 25.19 32.23
CA PHE A 218 -2.45 24.37 32.16
C PHE A 218 -1.92 24.39 30.72
N LEU A 219 -0.61 24.66 30.54
CA LEU A 219 0.30 23.99 29.58
C LEU A 219 1.63 24.76 29.41
N ARG A 220 2.73 24.25 29.99
CA ARG A 220 4.04 24.15 29.31
C ARG A 220 5.13 23.46 30.12
N ASN A 221 5.34 23.86 31.38
CA ASN A 221 6.45 23.36 32.20
C ASN A 221 6.39 21.85 32.43
N ASN A 222 5.17 21.31 32.48
CA ASN A 222 4.93 19.90 32.73
C ASN A 222 4.79 19.05 31.46
N SER A 223 5.06 19.56 30.25
CA SER A 223 4.82 18.79 29.00
C SER A 223 5.46 17.39 28.97
N THR A 224 6.66 17.21 29.52
CA THR A 224 7.28 15.88 29.71
C THR A 224 6.56 15.04 30.77
N GLU A 225 6.13 15.65 31.87
CA GLU A 225 5.44 14.97 32.98
C GLU A 225 4.00 14.60 32.60
N GLU A 226 3.26 15.49 31.93
CA GLU A 226 1.94 15.27 31.32
C GLU A 226 2.00 14.19 30.24
N TRP A 227 3.07 14.13 29.45
CA TRP A 227 3.28 13.07 28.47
C TRP A 227 3.62 11.73 29.11
N LEU A 228 4.45 11.70 30.17
CA LEU A 228 4.75 10.50 30.95
C LEU A 228 3.51 10.00 31.72
N ASN A 229 2.76 10.90 32.35
CA ASN A 229 1.51 10.60 33.03
C ASN A 229 0.45 10.13 32.03
N GLY A 230 0.30 10.81 30.89
CA GLY A 230 -0.57 10.40 29.78
C GLY A 230 -0.19 9.04 29.19
N TRP A 231 1.11 8.73 29.13
CA TRP A 231 1.60 7.40 28.76
C TRP A 231 1.33 6.35 29.84
N ALA A 232 1.38 6.70 31.13
CA ALA A 232 1.06 5.80 32.23
C ALA A 232 -0.44 5.49 32.34
N ILE A 233 -1.30 6.52 32.33
CA ILE A 233 -2.76 6.42 32.54
C ILE A 233 -3.55 6.17 31.25
N GLY A 234 -2.94 6.39 30.09
CA GLY A 234 -3.60 6.29 28.78
C GLY A 234 -4.14 4.88 28.50
N LYS A 235 -5.32 4.79 27.89
CA LYS A 235 -5.96 3.50 27.57
C LYS A 235 -5.39 2.84 26.30
N THR A 236 -4.70 3.61 25.46
CA THR A 236 -4.08 3.14 24.21
C THR A 236 -2.65 2.62 24.44
N GLY A 237 -2.14 1.81 23.51
CA GLY A 237 -0.75 1.34 23.53
C GLY A 237 -0.34 0.44 24.71
N ARG A 238 -1.30 -0.14 25.48
CA ARG A 238 -0.98 -0.91 26.69
C ARG A 238 -0.10 -2.14 26.43
N SER A 239 -0.23 -2.79 25.27
CA SER A 239 0.66 -3.87 24.82
C SER A 239 2.11 -3.43 24.63
N LEU A 240 2.35 -2.15 24.33
CA LEU A 240 3.68 -1.56 24.24
C LEU A 240 4.17 -1.07 25.62
N PHE A 241 3.26 -0.55 26.46
CA PHE A 241 3.57 -0.11 27.83
C PHE A 241 4.22 -1.22 28.68
N THR A 242 3.79 -2.47 28.52
CA THR A 242 4.40 -3.66 29.17
C THR A 242 5.90 -3.80 28.93
N TYR A 243 6.42 -3.29 27.81
CA TYR A 243 7.84 -3.37 27.45
C TYR A 243 8.54 -1.99 27.44
N ILE A 244 7.79 -0.90 27.33
CA ILE A 244 8.29 0.48 27.36
C ILE A 244 7.47 1.27 28.39
N ALA A 245 7.70 1.00 29.68
CA ALA A 245 7.04 1.73 30.77
C ALA A 245 7.45 3.22 30.76
N THR A 246 8.73 3.49 30.49
CA THR A 246 9.28 4.84 30.30
C THR A 246 9.73 5.01 28.84
N PRO A 247 9.10 5.90 28.04
CA PRO A 247 9.54 6.18 26.68
C PRO A 247 10.96 6.75 26.64
N ASN A 248 11.80 6.20 25.75
CA ASN A 248 13.19 6.62 25.60
C ASN A 248 13.43 7.27 24.22
N PRO A 249 13.60 8.60 24.11
CA PRO A 249 13.87 9.29 22.83
C PRO A 249 15.27 8.99 22.25
N LYS A 250 16.11 8.23 22.97
CA LYS A 250 17.41 7.70 22.51
C LYS A 250 17.43 6.16 22.47
N GLY A 251 16.27 5.51 22.39
CA GLY A 251 16.18 4.05 22.31
C GLY A 251 16.76 3.48 21.01
N SER A 252 17.25 2.23 21.04
CA SER A 252 18.02 1.57 19.96
C SER A 252 17.29 1.38 18.61
N ILE A 253 16.01 1.75 18.53
CA ILE A 253 15.28 1.85 17.26
C ILE A 253 15.69 3.11 16.48
N ASN A 254 16.03 4.21 17.15
CA ASN A 254 16.35 5.50 16.51
C ASN A 254 17.71 5.52 15.80
N SER A 255 18.53 4.48 15.97
CA SER A 255 19.79 4.27 15.23
C SER A 255 19.64 3.31 14.04
N LEU A 256 18.41 2.93 13.67
CA LEU A 256 18.11 2.15 12.47
C LEU A 256 17.72 3.08 11.32
N GLU A 257 17.72 2.57 10.10
CA GLU A 257 17.19 3.27 8.92
C GLU A 257 15.65 3.38 8.99
N LYS A 258 15.05 4.38 8.31
CA LYS A 258 13.59 4.63 8.36
C LYS A 258 12.74 3.38 8.09
N ARG A 259 13.15 2.54 7.12
CA ARG A 259 12.49 1.26 6.77
C ARG A 259 12.42 0.33 7.98
N ASP A 260 13.55 0.09 8.62
CA ASP A 260 13.67 -0.77 9.81
C ASP A 260 12.92 -0.19 11.01
N GLN A 261 12.94 1.13 11.19
CA GLN A 261 12.15 1.81 12.23
C GLN A 261 10.65 1.54 12.07
N VAL A 262 10.12 1.65 10.84
CA VAL A 262 8.70 1.39 10.55
C VAL A 262 8.35 -0.09 10.78
N ILE A 263 9.20 -1.02 10.30
CA ILE A 263 8.98 -2.46 10.50
C ILE A 263 8.96 -2.81 12.00
N ILE A 264 9.97 -2.37 12.76
CA ILE A 264 10.06 -2.66 14.20
C ILE A 264 8.94 -1.96 14.98
N PHE A 265 8.53 -0.75 14.61
CA PHE A 265 7.38 -0.07 15.22
C PHE A 265 6.06 -0.84 14.96
N ARG A 266 5.82 -1.27 13.72
CA ARG A 266 4.66 -2.12 13.36
C ARG A 266 4.67 -3.45 14.12
N LEU A 267 5.84 -4.11 14.23
CA LEU A 267 5.99 -5.35 15.00
C LEU A 267 5.78 -5.16 16.51
N ARG A 268 6.27 -4.07 17.11
CA ARG A 268 6.08 -3.73 18.53
C ARG A 268 4.62 -3.43 18.86
N THR A 269 3.96 -2.63 18.04
CA THR A 269 2.56 -2.22 18.23
C THR A 269 1.54 -3.26 17.76
N HIS A 270 1.99 -4.36 17.13
CA HIS A 270 1.14 -5.36 16.47
C HIS A 270 0.27 -4.77 15.33
N HIS A 271 0.81 -3.77 14.62
CA HIS A 271 0.26 -3.13 13.42
C HIS A 271 1.07 -3.45 12.14
N ALA A 272 1.59 -4.67 12.06
CA ALA A 272 2.15 -5.21 10.81
C ALA A 272 1.01 -5.77 9.91
N PRO A 273 1.12 -5.70 8.57
CA PRO A 273 0.12 -6.23 7.63
C PRO A 273 0.13 -7.76 7.54
N VAL A 274 -0.11 -8.42 8.67
CA VAL A 274 -0.32 -9.87 8.81
C VAL A 274 -1.82 -10.18 8.81
N ASN A 275 -2.24 -11.38 8.42
CA ASN A 275 -3.66 -11.65 8.15
C ASN A 275 -4.59 -11.38 9.35
N ALA A 276 -4.17 -11.68 10.58
CA ALA A 276 -4.97 -11.36 11.77
C ALA A 276 -5.11 -9.84 12.03
N HIS A 277 -4.20 -9.01 11.51
CA HIS A 277 -4.29 -7.55 11.55
C HIS A 277 -5.15 -6.99 10.40
N LEU A 278 -4.92 -7.47 9.18
CA LEU A 278 -5.69 -7.07 7.99
C LEU A 278 -7.18 -7.41 8.16
N ASN A 279 -7.50 -8.62 8.63
CA ASN A 279 -8.85 -9.06 8.99
C ASN A 279 -9.54 -8.22 10.09
N ARG A 280 -8.79 -7.41 10.84
CA ARG A 280 -9.34 -6.45 11.83
C ARG A 280 -9.64 -5.08 11.21
N ILE A 281 -8.90 -4.68 10.16
CA ILE A 281 -9.15 -3.43 9.41
C ILE A 281 -10.28 -3.64 8.41
N GLN A 282 -10.19 -4.70 7.61
CA GLN A 282 -11.17 -5.07 6.60
C GLN A 282 -11.41 -6.60 6.70
N PRO A 283 -12.56 -7.04 7.25
CA PRO A 283 -12.84 -8.45 7.52
C PRO A 283 -13.21 -9.26 6.26
N MET A 284 -12.51 -9.02 5.15
CA MET A 284 -12.60 -9.79 3.90
C MET A 284 -11.53 -10.88 3.84
N THR A 285 -10.30 -10.57 4.25
CA THR A 285 -9.18 -11.53 4.31
C THR A 285 -9.38 -12.49 5.50
N PRO A 286 -9.33 -13.82 5.32
CA PRO A 286 -9.35 -14.76 6.45
C PRO A 286 -8.11 -14.58 7.36
N PRO A 287 -8.23 -14.69 8.71
CA PRO A 287 -7.13 -14.38 9.62
C PRO A 287 -6.06 -15.47 9.75
N VAL A 288 -6.17 -16.58 9.01
CA VAL A 288 -5.30 -17.77 9.10
C VAL A 288 -3.88 -17.51 8.58
N CYS A 289 -2.91 -18.31 9.04
CA CYS A 289 -1.53 -18.27 8.54
C CYS A 289 -1.45 -18.83 7.11
N HIS A 290 -0.67 -18.17 6.24
CA HIS A 290 -0.45 -18.66 4.88
C HIS A 290 0.55 -19.84 4.80
N PHE A 291 1.41 -20.00 5.81
CA PHE A 291 2.52 -20.96 5.79
C PHE A 291 2.26 -22.30 6.50
N CYS A 292 1.30 -22.34 7.45
CA CYS A 292 0.95 -23.54 8.21
C CYS A 292 -0.50 -23.45 8.72
N ASP A 293 -1.05 -24.54 9.24
CA ASP A 293 -2.47 -24.65 9.63
C ASP A 293 -2.86 -23.86 10.91
N ALA A 294 -2.08 -22.84 11.29
CA ALA A 294 -2.38 -21.99 12.44
C ALA A 294 -3.58 -21.05 12.15
N PRO A 295 -4.63 -21.06 12.99
CA PRO A 295 -5.87 -20.31 12.72
C PRO A 295 -5.74 -18.78 12.81
N TYR A 296 -4.60 -18.26 13.30
CA TYR A 296 -4.36 -16.83 13.50
C TYR A 296 -2.93 -16.43 13.13
N GLU A 297 -2.77 -15.76 11.99
CA GLU A 297 -1.50 -15.16 11.55
C GLU A 297 -1.20 -13.87 12.34
N THR A 298 -0.69 -14.04 13.56
CA THR A 298 -0.24 -12.93 14.41
C THR A 298 1.27 -12.72 14.25
N THR A 299 1.76 -11.52 14.58
CA THR A 299 3.20 -11.27 14.66
C THR A 299 3.90 -12.18 15.67
N THR A 300 3.22 -12.55 16.76
CA THR A 300 3.68 -13.54 17.75
C THR A 300 3.83 -14.93 17.12
N HIS A 301 2.85 -15.36 16.31
CA HIS A 301 2.89 -16.63 15.63
C HIS A 301 4.06 -16.71 14.63
N LEU A 302 4.18 -15.72 13.75
CA LEU A 302 5.23 -15.70 12.73
C LEU A 302 6.64 -15.67 13.35
N LEU A 303 6.89 -14.78 14.32
CA LEU A 303 8.19 -14.66 14.97
C LEU A 303 8.57 -15.90 15.79
N PHE A 304 7.63 -16.53 16.51
CA PHE A 304 7.97 -17.47 17.59
C PHE A 304 7.36 -18.88 17.49
N GLN A 305 6.43 -19.14 16.55
CA GLN A 305 5.62 -20.38 16.55
C GLN A 305 5.44 -21.04 15.18
N CYS A 306 5.51 -20.29 14.08
CA CYS A 306 5.34 -20.83 12.73
C CYS A 306 6.47 -21.80 12.39
N THR A 307 6.13 -23.04 12.06
CA THR A 307 7.09 -24.12 11.77
C THR A 307 7.84 -23.88 10.46
N SER A 308 7.15 -23.51 9.39
CA SER A 308 7.67 -23.16 8.06
C SER A 308 8.40 -21.79 7.98
N LEU A 309 8.81 -21.28 9.15
CA LEU A 309 9.70 -20.12 9.33
C LEU A 309 10.80 -20.41 10.38
N GLN A 310 11.03 -21.68 10.72
CA GLN A 310 12.04 -22.10 11.71
C GLN A 310 13.46 -21.81 11.21
N ASP A 311 13.70 -21.99 9.91
CA ASP A 311 14.95 -21.66 9.21
C ASP A 311 15.32 -20.18 9.36
N LEU A 312 14.41 -19.27 8.98
CA LEU A 312 14.62 -17.82 9.11
C LEU A 312 14.73 -17.42 10.60
N ARG A 313 14.05 -18.14 11.50
CA ARG A 313 14.13 -17.91 12.95
C ARG A 313 15.51 -18.29 13.49
N GLU A 314 16.10 -19.39 13.04
CA GLU A 314 17.45 -19.81 13.43
C GLU A 314 18.55 -18.94 12.79
N GLU A 315 18.32 -18.40 11.59
CA GLU A 315 19.26 -17.49 10.92
C GLU A 315 19.28 -16.07 11.53
N TYR A 316 18.10 -15.49 11.83
CA TYR A 316 17.97 -14.06 12.16
C TYR A 316 17.56 -13.74 13.61
N LEU A 317 16.92 -14.68 14.33
CA LEU A 317 16.39 -14.42 15.67
C LEU A 317 17.25 -15.11 16.75
N PRO A 318 17.29 -14.59 17.99
CA PRO A 318 18.17 -15.16 19.02
C PRO A 318 17.67 -16.52 19.49
N LEU A 319 18.56 -17.34 20.05
CA LEU A 319 18.21 -18.61 20.69
C LEU A 319 17.10 -18.40 21.73
N GLN A 320 16.03 -19.20 21.62
CA GLN A 320 14.77 -19.03 22.37
C GLN A 320 14.18 -17.61 22.19
N PRO A 321 13.69 -17.27 20.98
CA PRO A 321 13.25 -15.92 20.68
C PRO A 321 11.95 -15.57 21.40
N ASP A 322 11.93 -14.39 22.01
CA ASP A 322 10.83 -13.84 22.80
C ASP A 322 10.56 -12.37 22.43
N ALA A 323 9.51 -11.79 23.01
CA ALA A 323 9.13 -10.40 22.74
C ALA A 323 10.25 -9.39 23.01
N TRP A 324 11.01 -9.56 24.10
CA TRP A 324 12.07 -8.67 24.57
C TRP A 324 13.33 -8.81 23.74
N ASN A 325 13.88 -10.03 23.66
CA ASN A 325 15.14 -10.31 22.98
C ASN A 325 15.08 -10.07 21.46
N THR A 326 13.88 -10.14 20.87
CA THR A 326 13.64 -9.90 19.45
C THR A 326 13.21 -8.45 19.17
N ARG A 327 12.14 -7.94 19.81
CA ARG A 327 11.56 -6.63 19.44
C ARG A 327 12.05 -5.45 20.26
N TYR A 328 12.65 -5.64 21.43
CA TYR A 328 13.07 -4.55 22.36
C TYR A 328 14.58 -4.53 22.66
N SER A 329 15.35 -5.40 22.00
CA SER A 329 16.79 -5.56 22.15
C SER A 329 17.62 -4.44 21.49
N ASN A 330 18.94 -4.64 21.45
CA ASN A 330 19.92 -3.74 20.83
C ASN A 330 19.70 -3.57 19.31
N SER A 331 20.30 -2.51 18.74
CA SER A 331 20.12 -2.13 17.33
C SER A 331 20.50 -3.22 16.33
N GLN A 332 21.51 -4.06 16.62
CA GLN A 332 21.86 -5.17 15.71
C GLN A 332 20.73 -6.20 15.65
N GLN A 333 20.20 -6.63 16.81
CA GLN A 333 19.10 -7.60 16.82
C GLN A 333 17.79 -7.00 16.28
N LEU A 334 17.56 -5.70 16.45
CA LEU A 334 16.43 -5.03 15.77
C LEU A 334 16.62 -5.03 14.24
N LYS A 335 17.83 -4.82 13.72
CA LYS A 335 18.10 -4.94 12.28
C LYS A 335 17.90 -6.37 11.79
N ASN A 336 18.45 -7.37 12.48
CA ASN A 336 18.22 -8.79 12.15
C ASN A 336 16.71 -9.13 12.13
N THR A 337 15.94 -8.62 13.08
CA THR A 337 14.48 -8.81 13.16
C THR A 337 13.73 -8.14 12.01
N SER A 338 14.24 -6.99 11.51
CA SER A 338 13.73 -6.35 10.29
C SER A 338 14.05 -7.16 9.03
N THR A 339 15.24 -7.78 8.97
CA THR A 339 15.61 -8.71 7.90
C THR A 339 14.73 -9.95 7.92
N PHE A 340 14.52 -10.60 9.08
CA PHE A 340 13.57 -11.71 9.24
C PHE A 340 12.20 -11.36 8.67
N TYR A 341 11.65 -10.21 9.07
CA TYR A 341 10.34 -9.77 8.60
C TYR A 341 10.32 -9.49 7.09
N SER A 342 11.40 -8.94 6.54
CA SER A 342 11.54 -8.72 5.09
C SER A 342 11.61 -10.04 4.32
N GLN A 343 12.42 -11.01 4.74
CA GLN A 343 12.51 -12.33 4.08
C GLN A 343 11.21 -13.12 4.20
N MET A 344 10.56 -13.09 5.37
CA MET A 344 9.23 -13.66 5.57
C MET A 344 8.19 -13.02 4.65
N SER A 345 8.25 -11.70 4.45
CA SER A 345 7.36 -10.97 3.54
C SER A 345 7.63 -11.35 2.08
N ASN A 346 8.89 -11.50 1.68
CA ASN A 346 9.28 -11.98 0.34
C ASN A 346 8.79 -13.41 0.08
N ARG A 347 8.96 -14.32 1.05
CA ARG A 347 8.48 -15.72 0.97
C ARG A 347 6.95 -15.77 0.92
N ARG A 348 6.26 -14.90 1.66
CA ARG A 348 4.80 -14.74 1.60
C ARG A 348 4.34 -14.25 0.22
N ALA A 349 4.93 -13.17 -0.32
CA ALA A 349 4.56 -12.62 -1.62
C ALA A 349 4.70 -13.65 -2.74
N LYS A 350 5.80 -14.44 -2.75
CA LYS A 350 6.00 -15.56 -3.66
C LYS A 350 4.89 -16.61 -3.54
N ALA A 351 4.63 -17.11 -2.33
CA ALA A 351 3.60 -18.12 -2.09
C ALA A 351 2.19 -17.64 -2.50
N GLN A 352 1.87 -16.37 -2.25
CA GLN A 352 0.61 -15.77 -2.71
C GLN A 352 0.57 -15.61 -4.24
N THR A 353 1.67 -15.26 -4.88
CA THR A 353 1.77 -15.16 -6.35
C THR A 353 1.62 -16.54 -7.02
N THR A 354 2.22 -17.59 -6.45
CA THR A 354 2.04 -19.00 -6.88
C THR A 354 0.59 -19.48 -6.67
N ALA A 355 -0.05 -19.10 -5.55
CA ALA A 355 -1.48 -19.35 -5.37
C ALA A 355 -2.34 -18.59 -6.40
N GLY A 356 -1.95 -17.36 -6.76
CA GLY A 356 -2.54 -16.58 -7.85
C GLY A 356 -2.46 -17.28 -9.20
N LEU A 357 -1.31 -17.89 -9.54
CA LEU A 357 -1.16 -18.72 -10.74
C LEU A 357 -2.15 -19.90 -10.74
N ILE A 358 -2.15 -20.68 -9.65
CA ILE A 358 -2.87 -21.96 -9.60
C ILE A 358 -4.38 -21.76 -9.53
N TYR A 359 -4.88 -20.87 -8.66
CA TYR A 359 -6.30 -20.52 -8.67
C TYR A 359 -6.69 -19.77 -9.94
N GLY A 360 -5.80 -18.95 -10.50
CA GLY A 360 -6.02 -18.23 -11.75
C GLY A 360 -6.21 -19.15 -12.95
N ALA A 361 -5.47 -20.25 -13.02
CA ALA A 361 -5.65 -21.30 -14.01
C ALA A 361 -6.94 -22.10 -13.76
N ALA A 362 -7.16 -22.58 -12.52
CA ALA A 362 -8.29 -23.44 -12.16
C ALA A 362 -9.65 -22.79 -12.42
N ILE A 363 -9.84 -21.56 -11.91
CA ILE A 363 -11.10 -20.81 -12.06
C ILE A 363 -11.31 -20.42 -13.52
N GLY A 364 -10.23 -20.03 -14.22
CA GLY A 364 -10.26 -19.66 -15.62
C GLY A 364 -10.72 -20.82 -16.52
N ASP A 365 -10.17 -22.01 -16.33
CA ASP A 365 -10.57 -23.19 -17.11
C ASP A 365 -12.01 -23.62 -16.80
N ALA A 366 -12.38 -23.71 -15.52
CA ALA A 366 -13.72 -24.14 -15.08
C ALA A 366 -14.85 -23.17 -15.49
N ILE A 367 -14.63 -21.85 -15.42
CA ILE A 367 -15.60 -20.88 -15.96
C ILE A 367 -15.56 -20.88 -17.49
N GLY A 368 -14.38 -21.04 -18.11
CA GLY A 368 -14.21 -21.02 -19.56
C GLY A 368 -14.96 -22.14 -20.31
N VAL A 369 -15.31 -23.25 -19.66
CA VAL A 369 -16.24 -24.28 -20.17
C VAL A 369 -17.61 -23.70 -20.57
N ALA A 370 -18.08 -22.67 -19.86
CA ALA A 370 -19.42 -22.09 -20.03
C ALA A 370 -19.74 -21.77 -21.50
N CYS A 371 -18.79 -21.16 -22.22
CA CYS A 371 -18.96 -20.75 -23.61
C CYS A 371 -18.08 -21.52 -24.62
N ARG A 372 -17.37 -22.58 -24.20
CA ARG A 372 -16.48 -23.36 -25.10
C ARG A 372 -17.21 -23.80 -26.38
N TRP A 373 -16.66 -23.41 -27.53
CA TRP A 373 -17.18 -23.67 -28.87
C TRP A 373 -18.60 -23.14 -29.18
N MET A 374 -19.17 -22.24 -28.36
CA MET A 374 -20.43 -21.54 -28.71
C MET A 374 -20.25 -20.49 -29.80
N THR A 375 -21.29 -20.36 -30.64
CA THR A 375 -21.52 -19.16 -31.46
C THR A 375 -21.79 -17.92 -30.59
N ASP A 376 -21.89 -16.75 -31.21
CA ASP A 376 -22.20 -15.51 -30.49
C ASP A 376 -23.68 -15.47 -30.04
N ASP A 377 -24.59 -15.93 -30.90
CA ASP A 377 -26.02 -16.06 -30.59
C ASP A 377 -26.27 -17.03 -29.42
N GLU A 378 -25.61 -18.19 -29.38
CA GLU A 378 -25.74 -19.15 -28.26
C GLU A 378 -25.18 -18.58 -26.96
N CYS A 379 -24.05 -17.86 -27.01
CA CYS A 379 -23.46 -17.22 -25.83
C CYS A 379 -24.38 -16.12 -25.30
N ALA A 380 -24.92 -15.27 -26.19
CA ALA A 380 -25.85 -14.21 -25.84
C ALA A 380 -27.20 -14.76 -25.31
N PHE A 381 -27.72 -15.85 -25.91
CA PHE A 381 -28.96 -16.49 -25.48
C PHE A 381 -28.84 -17.12 -24.08
N ASN A 382 -27.75 -17.83 -23.80
CA ASN A 382 -27.58 -18.57 -22.55
C ASN A 382 -27.08 -17.70 -21.38
N TYR A 383 -26.26 -16.67 -21.64
CA TYR A 383 -25.59 -15.90 -20.59
C TYR A 383 -25.79 -14.37 -20.67
N GLY A 384 -26.45 -13.86 -21.72
CA GLY A 384 -26.80 -12.45 -21.86
C GLY A 384 -25.61 -11.48 -21.82
N CYS A 385 -25.91 -10.20 -21.58
CA CYS A 385 -24.89 -9.16 -21.44
C CYS A 385 -24.31 -9.06 -20.00
N ASP A 386 -24.94 -9.68 -19.00
CA ASP A 386 -24.52 -9.56 -17.59
C ASP A 386 -23.12 -10.15 -17.37
N ASN A 387 -22.19 -9.35 -16.81
CA ASN A 387 -20.79 -9.74 -16.58
C ASN A 387 -20.59 -10.68 -15.37
N ASP A 388 -21.56 -11.55 -15.08
CA ASP A 388 -21.50 -12.50 -13.96
C ASP A 388 -21.86 -13.93 -14.36
N LEU A 389 -20.83 -14.66 -14.80
CA LEU A 389 -20.85 -16.12 -14.94
C LEU A 389 -20.71 -16.78 -13.56
N VAL A 390 -21.54 -17.79 -13.29
CA VAL A 390 -21.55 -18.53 -12.02
C VAL A 390 -21.73 -20.01 -12.35
N TYR A 391 -20.97 -20.91 -11.70
CA TYR A 391 -20.95 -22.34 -12.01
C TYR A 391 -22.34 -22.99 -12.09
N SER A 392 -23.25 -22.65 -11.16
CA SER A 392 -24.62 -23.17 -11.14
C SER A 392 -25.51 -22.72 -12.31
N LYS A 393 -25.08 -21.71 -13.08
CA LYS A 393 -25.73 -21.24 -14.32
C LYS A 393 -25.10 -21.84 -15.59
N ILE A 394 -23.98 -22.56 -15.50
CA ILE A 394 -23.35 -23.17 -16.68
C ILE A 394 -24.31 -24.16 -17.31
N VAL A 395 -24.63 -23.95 -18.58
CA VAL A 395 -25.59 -24.79 -19.32
C VAL A 395 -25.02 -26.21 -19.47
N GLN A 396 -25.89 -27.20 -19.40
CA GLN A 396 -25.56 -28.63 -19.46
C GLN A 396 -26.15 -29.22 -20.75
N ASP A 397 -25.50 -28.89 -21.86
CA ASP A 397 -25.78 -29.44 -23.19
C ASP A 397 -24.90 -30.69 -23.49
N GLU A 398 -25.00 -31.22 -24.70
CA GLU A 398 -24.24 -32.39 -25.18
C GLU A 398 -22.72 -32.26 -25.02
N HIS A 399 -22.18 -31.03 -25.00
CA HIS A 399 -20.76 -30.78 -24.75
C HIS A 399 -20.46 -30.60 -23.26
N ARG A 400 -21.22 -29.76 -22.53
CA ARG A 400 -20.92 -29.44 -21.13
C ARG A 400 -21.25 -30.56 -20.14
N VAL A 401 -22.15 -31.48 -20.49
CA VAL A 401 -22.54 -32.62 -19.61
C VAL A 401 -21.37 -33.57 -19.28
N LEU A 402 -20.24 -33.45 -19.98
CA LEU A 402 -18.99 -34.15 -19.69
C LEU A 402 -18.33 -33.72 -18.36
N TRP A 403 -18.66 -32.53 -17.85
CA TRP A 403 -18.12 -31.96 -16.61
C TRP A 403 -19.25 -31.61 -15.64
N ARG A 404 -19.04 -31.76 -14.34
CA ARG A 404 -19.99 -31.21 -13.35
C ARG A 404 -19.90 -29.69 -13.37
N GLN A 405 -20.97 -29.01 -12.98
CA GLN A 405 -20.98 -27.55 -12.86
C GLN A 405 -19.90 -27.07 -11.87
N GLY A 406 -18.79 -26.58 -12.39
CA GLY A 406 -17.62 -26.13 -11.63
C GLY A 406 -16.42 -27.08 -11.64
N ASP A 407 -16.45 -28.23 -12.33
CA ASP A 407 -15.19 -28.90 -12.66
C ASP A 407 -14.44 -28.11 -13.75
N TRP A 408 -13.11 -28.18 -13.72
CA TRP A 408 -12.23 -27.76 -14.80
C TRP A 408 -12.05 -28.91 -15.81
N THR A 409 -11.20 -28.69 -16.81
CA THR A 409 -10.91 -29.66 -17.87
C THR A 409 -9.48 -30.19 -17.77
N SER A 410 -9.13 -31.09 -18.69
CA SER A 410 -7.78 -31.58 -18.92
C SER A 410 -6.70 -30.49 -19.02
N ASN A 411 -7.07 -29.25 -19.33
CA ASN A 411 -6.14 -28.13 -19.40
C ASN A 411 -5.52 -27.81 -18.02
N PHE A 412 -6.36 -27.67 -16.99
CA PHE A 412 -5.88 -27.44 -15.63
C PHE A 412 -5.25 -28.71 -15.03
N ASP A 413 -5.80 -29.89 -15.33
CA ASP A 413 -5.22 -31.15 -14.88
C ASP A 413 -3.79 -31.36 -15.43
N GLN A 414 -3.58 -31.14 -16.73
CA GLN A 414 -2.24 -31.23 -17.33
C GLN A 414 -1.29 -30.16 -16.81
N PHE A 415 -1.78 -28.95 -16.51
CA PHE A 415 -1.00 -27.93 -15.81
C PHE A 415 -0.58 -28.40 -14.41
N MET A 416 -1.48 -29.02 -13.64
CA MET A 416 -1.14 -29.62 -12.33
C MET A 416 -0.16 -30.80 -12.47
N VAL A 417 -0.31 -31.66 -13.48
CA VAL A 417 0.66 -32.75 -13.76
C VAL A 417 2.03 -32.20 -14.17
N CYS A 418 2.10 -31.09 -14.92
CA CYS A 418 3.35 -30.39 -15.21
C CYS A 418 3.98 -29.81 -13.94
N LEU A 419 3.20 -29.12 -13.10
CA LEU A 419 3.67 -28.60 -11.82
C LEU A 419 4.19 -29.74 -10.94
N GLU A 420 3.46 -30.84 -10.81
CA GLU A 420 3.91 -32.00 -10.03
C GLU A 420 5.15 -32.68 -10.62
N SER A 421 5.26 -32.85 -11.93
CA SER A 421 6.40 -33.56 -12.54
C SER A 421 7.69 -32.74 -12.52
N LEU A 422 7.61 -31.43 -12.81
CA LEU A 422 8.70 -30.50 -12.50
C LEU A 422 9.11 -30.68 -11.04
N ALA A 423 8.12 -30.69 -10.16
CA ALA A 423 8.37 -30.86 -8.75
C ALA A 423 8.87 -32.28 -8.37
N ASN A 424 8.78 -33.34 -9.18
CA ASN A 424 9.35 -34.63 -8.75
C ASN A 424 10.87 -34.72 -8.88
N TRP A 425 11.50 -33.77 -9.58
CA TRP A 425 12.91 -33.83 -9.94
C TRP A 425 13.69 -32.58 -9.49
N GLY A 426 13.25 -32.00 -8.39
CA GLY A 426 13.73 -30.71 -7.88
C GLY A 426 13.29 -29.52 -8.74
N GLY A 427 12.70 -29.76 -9.91
CA GLY A 427 12.41 -28.80 -10.98
C GLY A 427 13.01 -29.17 -12.35
N VAL A 428 13.85 -30.21 -12.46
CA VAL A 428 14.23 -30.78 -13.79
C VAL A 428 12.99 -31.41 -14.44
N VAL A 429 12.98 -31.56 -15.76
CA VAL A 429 12.09 -32.50 -16.46
C VAL A 429 12.87 -33.77 -16.79
N ASP A 430 12.52 -34.90 -16.15
CA ASP A 430 12.74 -36.24 -16.72
C ASP A 430 11.58 -36.50 -17.70
N GLU A 431 11.84 -36.49 -19.00
CA GLU A 431 10.79 -36.62 -20.02
C GLU A 431 10.09 -37.99 -19.97
N LEU A 432 10.78 -39.02 -19.47
CA LEU A 432 10.25 -40.37 -19.33
C LEU A 432 9.45 -40.52 -18.02
N GLU A 433 9.74 -39.74 -16.99
CA GLU A 433 8.88 -39.63 -15.80
C GLU A 433 7.60 -38.83 -16.09
N PHE A 434 7.73 -37.67 -16.74
CA PHE A 434 6.58 -36.86 -17.16
C PHE A 434 5.62 -37.65 -18.06
N ALA A 435 6.14 -38.40 -19.03
CA ALA A 435 5.34 -39.28 -19.87
C ALA A 435 4.63 -40.40 -19.08
N ARG A 436 5.29 -40.99 -18.07
CA ARG A 436 4.66 -41.96 -17.15
C ARG A 436 3.58 -41.30 -16.29
N ARG A 437 3.74 -40.04 -15.87
CA ARG A 437 2.71 -39.31 -15.10
C ARG A 437 1.49 -38.98 -15.94
N LEU A 438 1.67 -38.50 -17.16
CA LEU A 438 0.54 -38.30 -18.10
C LEU A 438 -0.20 -39.62 -18.35
N GLN A 439 0.51 -40.73 -18.53
CA GLN A 439 -0.09 -42.06 -18.67
C GLN A 439 -0.82 -42.51 -17.38
N ALA A 440 -0.23 -42.28 -16.21
CA ALA A 440 -0.84 -42.65 -14.94
C ALA A 440 -2.13 -41.84 -14.70
N TRP A 441 -2.06 -40.50 -14.80
CA TRP A 441 -3.21 -39.61 -14.69
C TRP A 441 -4.36 -40.00 -15.64
N ALA A 442 -4.05 -40.33 -16.90
CA ALA A 442 -5.04 -40.71 -17.90
C ALA A 442 -5.85 -41.98 -17.57
N HIS A 443 -5.37 -42.82 -16.64
CA HIS A 443 -6.12 -43.98 -16.14
C HIS A 443 -6.89 -43.70 -14.83
N HIS A 444 -6.70 -42.53 -14.21
CA HIS A 444 -6.80 -42.40 -12.75
C HIS A 444 -7.37 -41.05 -12.21
N GLY A 445 -6.89 -39.88 -12.62
CA GLY A 445 -7.34 -38.54 -12.15
C GLY A 445 -6.57 -37.92 -10.97
N PHE A 446 -7.29 -37.34 -9.98
CA PHE A 446 -6.78 -36.88 -8.67
C PHE A 446 -7.72 -37.27 -7.49
N PRO A 447 -7.36 -38.20 -6.57
CA PRO A 447 -8.30 -38.76 -5.58
C PRO A 447 -8.66 -37.82 -4.43
N GLU A 448 -7.74 -36.96 -3.99
CA GLU A 448 -8.03 -35.97 -2.94
C GLU A 448 -8.90 -34.80 -3.42
N LEU A 449 -9.21 -34.77 -4.72
CA LEU A 449 -10.15 -33.85 -5.36
C LEU A 449 -11.49 -34.55 -5.69
N GLY A 450 -11.49 -35.88 -5.88
CA GLY A 450 -12.71 -36.69 -5.99
C GLY A 450 -12.69 -37.82 -7.03
N ASP A 451 -11.57 -37.98 -7.76
CA ASP A 451 -11.40 -39.03 -8.77
C ASP A 451 -10.76 -40.32 -8.17
N SER A 452 -10.04 -41.11 -8.98
CA SER A 452 -9.79 -42.55 -8.70
C SER A 452 -8.33 -43.04 -8.56
N ALA A 453 -7.27 -42.29 -8.92
CA ALA A 453 -5.84 -42.44 -8.47
C ALA A 453 -4.97 -41.19 -8.89
N GLY A 454 -3.73 -40.92 -8.37
CA GLY A 454 -2.89 -39.71 -8.73
C GLY A 454 -1.58 -39.39 -7.89
N VAL A 455 -1.07 -38.10 -7.91
CA VAL A 455 -0.12 -37.30 -7.00
C VAL A 455 1.48 -37.45 -7.07
N VAL A 456 2.49 -36.67 -6.53
CA VAL A 456 2.75 -35.41 -5.69
C VAL A 456 4.21 -34.75 -5.84
N THR A 457 4.44 -33.42 -5.57
CA THR A 457 5.63 -32.61 -4.94
C THR A 457 7.14 -32.51 -5.37
N SER A 458 7.77 -31.28 -5.16
CA SER A 458 9.22 -30.78 -4.99
C SER A 458 10.08 -29.88 -6.02
N GLU A 459 10.12 -28.53 -5.96
CA GLU A 459 10.43 -27.56 -7.10
C GLU A 459 11.60 -26.49 -7.02
N THR A 460 11.83 -25.65 -8.09
CA THR A 460 12.45 -24.27 -8.04
C THR A 460 12.04 -23.29 -9.19
N LEU A 461 12.48 -22.00 -9.11
CA LEU A 461 12.36 -20.90 -10.11
C LEU A 461 13.51 -19.86 -10.07
N ARG A 462 14.62 -19.99 -10.83
CA ARG A 462 15.69 -18.95 -10.84
C ARG A 462 16.36 -18.59 -12.19
N GLU A 463 16.32 -19.40 -13.26
CA GLU A 463 17.09 -19.12 -14.50
C GLU A 463 16.23 -19.21 -15.78
N LEU A 464 16.25 -18.18 -16.64
CA LEU A 464 15.38 -18.10 -17.82
C LEU A 464 15.71 -19.13 -18.91
N GLU A 465 16.98 -19.48 -19.08
CA GLU A 465 17.42 -20.52 -20.02
C GLU A 465 16.90 -21.91 -19.62
N GLU A 466 16.69 -22.16 -18.32
CA GLU A 466 16.11 -23.42 -17.83
C GLU A 466 14.56 -23.38 -17.82
N VAL A 467 13.93 -22.20 -17.77
CA VAL A 467 12.49 -22.05 -18.14
C VAL A 467 12.28 -22.55 -19.57
N GLU A 468 13.10 -22.05 -20.50
CA GLU A 468 13.08 -22.39 -21.91
C GLU A 468 13.37 -23.88 -22.12
N GLY A 469 14.47 -24.38 -21.56
CA GLY A 469 14.89 -25.78 -21.67
C GLY A 469 13.82 -26.77 -21.19
N ASN A 470 13.24 -26.56 -20.01
CA ASN A 470 12.14 -27.39 -19.51
C ASN A 470 10.87 -27.26 -20.36
N ALA A 471 10.48 -26.05 -20.76
CA ALA A 471 9.28 -25.83 -21.57
C ALA A 471 9.37 -26.49 -22.96
N VAL A 472 10.57 -26.50 -23.56
CA VAL A 472 10.88 -27.25 -24.78
C VAL A 472 10.80 -28.76 -24.54
N ARG A 473 11.32 -29.27 -23.42
CA ARG A 473 11.25 -30.71 -23.05
C ARG A 473 9.81 -31.17 -22.84
N ILE A 474 9.06 -30.56 -21.91
CA ILE A 474 7.66 -30.90 -21.61
C ILE A 474 6.79 -30.80 -22.86
N CYS A 475 6.85 -29.70 -23.61
CA CYS A 475 5.99 -29.50 -24.79
C CYS A 475 6.22 -30.59 -25.85
N LYS A 476 7.48 -30.99 -26.10
CA LYS A 476 7.81 -31.99 -27.13
C LYS A 476 7.34 -33.42 -26.83
N THR A 477 6.97 -33.74 -25.58
CA THR A 477 6.43 -35.08 -25.23
C THR A 477 5.06 -35.34 -25.85
N THR A 478 4.25 -34.30 -26.08
CA THR A 478 2.91 -34.39 -26.68
C THR A 478 2.79 -33.59 -27.98
N HIS A 479 3.51 -32.47 -28.12
CA HIS A 479 3.39 -31.51 -29.21
C HIS A 479 4.76 -31.15 -29.81
N SER A 480 5.22 -31.93 -30.80
CA SER A 480 6.50 -31.67 -31.49
C SER A 480 6.49 -30.46 -32.46
N SER A 481 5.42 -29.66 -32.47
CA SER A 481 5.22 -28.50 -33.35
C SER A 481 6.01 -27.28 -32.87
N GLU A 482 6.79 -26.65 -33.75
CA GLU A 482 7.54 -25.41 -33.43
C GLU A 482 6.64 -24.33 -32.80
N LYS A 483 5.42 -24.15 -33.34
CA LYS A 483 4.46 -23.16 -32.82
C LYS A 483 4.01 -23.49 -31.40
N ALA A 484 3.80 -24.76 -31.07
CA ALA A 484 3.38 -25.18 -29.73
C ALA A 484 4.54 -25.00 -28.73
N VAL A 485 5.76 -25.34 -29.13
CA VAL A 485 6.98 -25.12 -28.34
C VAL A 485 7.20 -23.64 -28.05
N THR A 486 7.18 -22.77 -29.08
CA THR A 486 7.26 -21.31 -28.93
C THR A 486 6.20 -20.76 -27.99
N SER A 487 4.95 -21.24 -28.08
CA SER A 487 3.85 -20.76 -27.23
C SER A 487 4.03 -21.17 -25.77
N CYS A 488 4.40 -22.44 -25.53
CA CYS A 488 4.68 -22.98 -24.19
C CYS A 488 5.84 -22.22 -23.53
N VAL A 489 6.93 -21.99 -24.26
CA VAL A 489 8.11 -21.24 -23.82
C VAL A 489 7.74 -19.80 -23.48
N PHE A 490 7.01 -19.10 -24.35
CA PHE A 490 6.63 -17.71 -24.13
C PHE A 490 5.81 -17.50 -22.86
N VAL A 491 4.75 -18.29 -22.67
CA VAL A 491 3.87 -18.18 -21.50
C VAL A 491 4.65 -18.51 -20.21
N SER A 492 5.53 -19.50 -20.26
CA SER A 492 6.36 -19.89 -19.11
C SER A 492 7.38 -18.80 -18.74
N LEU A 493 7.99 -18.16 -19.73
CA LEU A 493 8.88 -17.01 -19.52
C LEU A 493 8.13 -15.80 -18.93
N LEU A 494 6.89 -15.52 -19.37
CA LEU A 494 6.06 -14.48 -18.74
C LEU A 494 5.79 -14.78 -17.27
N VAL A 495 5.36 -16.00 -16.93
CA VAL A 495 5.15 -16.41 -15.53
C VAL A 495 6.42 -16.24 -14.69
N ALA A 496 7.57 -16.67 -15.21
CA ALA A 496 8.86 -16.51 -14.54
C ALA A 496 9.25 -15.03 -14.33
N LEU A 497 9.07 -14.17 -15.35
CA LEU A 497 9.39 -12.74 -15.28
C LEU A 497 8.52 -11.99 -14.25
N ILE A 498 7.23 -12.34 -14.11
CA ILE A 498 6.37 -11.75 -13.09
C ILE A 498 6.74 -12.28 -11.70
N LEU A 499 7.00 -13.58 -11.54
CA LEU A 499 7.44 -14.18 -10.26
C LEU A 499 8.81 -13.65 -9.78
N GLN A 500 9.62 -13.09 -10.67
CA GLN A 500 10.89 -12.41 -10.37
C GLN A 500 10.72 -10.92 -10.04
N GLY A 501 9.52 -10.35 -10.07
CA GLY A 501 9.27 -8.92 -9.88
C GLY A 501 9.75 -8.03 -11.04
N GLN A 502 10.07 -8.61 -12.20
CA GLN A 502 10.58 -7.84 -13.34
C GLN A 502 9.47 -7.11 -14.13
N MET A 503 8.21 -7.41 -13.83
CA MET A 503 7.00 -6.93 -14.49
C MET A 503 6.20 -5.93 -13.65
N ASP A 504 6.72 -5.57 -12.48
CA ASP A 504 6.02 -4.76 -11.48
C ASP A 504 5.85 -3.31 -11.94
N LYS A 505 4.95 -2.58 -11.28
CA LYS A 505 5.00 -1.11 -11.20
C LYS A 505 5.75 -0.67 -9.94
N THR A 506 6.38 0.50 -9.98
CA THR A 506 7.17 1.04 -8.89
C THR A 506 6.33 2.04 -8.08
N GLU A 507 6.10 1.76 -6.79
CA GLU A 507 5.44 2.72 -5.89
C GLU A 507 6.44 3.82 -5.47
N SER A 508 6.43 4.95 -6.19
CA SER A 508 6.98 6.22 -5.72
C SER A 508 5.85 7.23 -5.44
N GLU A 509 6.14 8.26 -4.65
CA GLU A 509 5.16 9.29 -4.27
C GLU A 509 5.20 10.55 -5.19
N GLU A 510 5.85 10.48 -6.37
CA GLU A 510 6.18 11.66 -7.20
C GLU A 510 5.59 11.62 -8.63
N SER A 511 4.48 12.34 -8.84
CA SER A 511 3.94 12.77 -10.15
C SER A 511 3.64 11.67 -11.20
N HIS A 512 2.40 11.17 -11.15
CA HIS A 512 1.85 10.05 -11.93
C HIS A 512 2.02 10.02 -13.46
N GLU A 513 2.55 11.04 -14.13
CA GLU A 513 2.63 11.06 -15.59
C GLU A 513 3.96 10.56 -16.20
N GLU A 514 5.09 10.64 -15.50
CA GLU A 514 6.38 10.17 -16.05
C GLU A 514 6.71 8.75 -15.62
N GLU A 515 6.37 8.37 -14.39
CA GLU A 515 6.59 7.01 -13.86
C GLU A 515 5.74 5.96 -14.59
N ASP A 516 4.46 6.25 -14.87
CA ASP A 516 3.56 5.32 -15.58
C ASP A 516 4.03 5.05 -17.03
N LYS A 517 4.76 6.01 -17.63
CA LYS A 517 5.45 5.84 -18.92
C LYS A 517 6.70 4.96 -18.77
N ALA A 518 7.46 5.11 -17.69
CA ALA A 518 8.67 4.33 -17.40
C ALA A 518 8.35 2.86 -17.06
N ASP A 519 7.32 2.61 -16.24
CA ASP A 519 6.87 1.26 -15.89
C ASP A 519 6.22 0.54 -17.08
N LYS A 520 5.40 1.25 -17.88
CA LYS A 520 4.91 0.68 -19.14
C LYS A 520 6.08 0.28 -20.05
N HIS A 521 7.10 1.13 -20.17
CA HIS A 521 8.31 0.81 -20.94
C HIS A 521 9.09 -0.39 -20.36
N ARG A 522 9.13 -0.56 -19.03
CA ARG A 522 9.72 -1.73 -18.36
C ARG A 522 8.98 -3.02 -18.72
N VAL A 523 7.66 -3.03 -18.61
CA VAL A 523 6.80 -4.18 -18.97
C VAL A 523 6.92 -4.51 -20.46
N ASP A 524 6.79 -3.50 -21.35
CA ASP A 524 6.98 -3.66 -22.81
C ASP A 524 8.36 -4.25 -23.16
N LYS A 525 9.41 -3.88 -22.43
CA LYS A 525 10.76 -4.42 -22.62
C LYS A 525 10.84 -5.90 -22.25
N GLN A 526 10.27 -6.32 -21.12
CA GLN A 526 10.31 -7.72 -20.68
C GLN A 526 9.46 -8.64 -21.56
N ILE A 527 8.29 -8.17 -22.01
CA ILE A 527 7.50 -8.86 -23.05
C ILE A 527 8.36 -9.04 -24.32
N SER A 528 9.12 -8.02 -24.72
CA SER A 528 10.02 -8.10 -25.88
C SER A 528 11.13 -9.15 -25.71
N VAL A 529 11.67 -9.31 -24.49
CA VAL A 529 12.69 -10.35 -24.17
C VAL A 529 12.06 -11.74 -24.27
N ALA A 530 10.93 -11.98 -23.61
CA ALA A 530 10.23 -13.26 -23.68
C ALA A 530 9.83 -13.65 -25.11
N MET A 531 9.33 -12.69 -25.91
CA MET A 531 9.01 -12.93 -27.32
C MET A 531 10.26 -13.25 -28.15
N MET A 532 11.38 -12.56 -27.93
CA MET A 532 12.64 -12.82 -28.65
C MET A 532 13.15 -14.25 -28.42
N ILE A 533 13.16 -14.69 -27.16
CA ILE A 533 13.60 -16.04 -26.78
C ILE A 533 12.66 -17.08 -27.41
N ALA A 534 11.35 -16.96 -27.20
CA ALA A 534 10.37 -17.92 -27.71
C ALA A 534 10.34 -18.01 -29.26
N GLN A 535 10.60 -16.89 -29.95
CA GLN A 535 10.69 -16.82 -31.41
C GLN A 535 11.93 -17.55 -31.98
N SER A 536 12.94 -17.85 -31.16
CA SER A 536 14.13 -18.58 -31.59
C SER A 536 13.81 -20.00 -32.09
N HIS A 537 12.80 -20.66 -31.50
CA HIS A 537 12.40 -22.04 -31.81
C HIS A 537 11.62 -22.19 -33.13
N LEU A 538 11.21 -21.10 -33.76
CA LEU A 538 10.59 -21.13 -35.08
C LEU A 538 11.69 -21.18 -36.15
N SER A 539 11.54 -22.01 -37.18
CA SER A 539 12.45 -22.03 -38.34
C SER A 539 11.98 -21.07 -39.44
N ASN A 540 10.67 -21.01 -39.70
CA ASN A 540 10.07 -20.26 -40.81
C ASN A 540 9.83 -18.77 -40.48
N THR A 541 10.33 -17.87 -41.32
CA THR A 541 10.10 -16.41 -41.24
C THR A 541 8.62 -16.04 -41.13
N ALA A 542 7.74 -16.68 -41.91
CA ALA A 542 6.30 -16.39 -41.87
C ALA A 542 5.68 -16.71 -40.50
N ALA A 543 6.14 -17.78 -39.84
CA ALA A 543 5.71 -18.11 -38.48
C ALA A 543 6.28 -17.11 -37.45
N LYS A 544 7.49 -16.58 -37.68
CA LYS A 544 8.08 -15.52 -36.84
C LYS A 544 7.29 -14.22 -36.94
N GLU A 545 6.92 -13.81 -38.15
CA GLU A 545 6.09 -12.63 -38.41
C GLU A 545 4.70 -12.77 -37.77
N GLU A 546 4.07 -13.94 -37.92
CA GLU A 546 2.81 -14.29 -37.27
C GLU A 546 2.91 -14.21 -35.73
N PHE A 547 3.96 -14.79 -35.14
CA PHE A 547 4.19 -14.72 -33.69
C PHE A 547 4.49 -13.29 -33.19
N SER A 548 5.28 -12.51 -33.95
CA SER A 548 5.50 -11.07 -33.67
C SER A 548 4.22 -10.26 -33.74
N ALA A 549 3.27 -10.62 -34.60
CA ALA A 549 2.01 -9.89 -34.76
C ALA A 549 1.10 -9.99 -33.52
N LEU A 550 1.18 -11.10 -32.75
CA LEU A 550 0.38 -11.34 -31.54
C LEU A 550 0.51 -10.21 -30.51
N ARG A 551 1.65 -9.51 -30.45
CA ARG A 551 1.88 -8.35 -29.55
C ARG A 551 0.85 -7.24 -29.71
N LYS A 552 0.16 -7.17 -30.87
CA LYS A 552 -0.91 -6.19 -31.12
C LYS A 552 -2.22 -6.53 -30.39
N CYS A 553 -2.38 -7.76 -29.92
CA CYS A 553 -3.54 -8.21 -29.16
C CYS A 553 -3.41 -7.76 -27.70
N THR A 554 -4.00 -6.61 -27.37
CA THR A 554 -3.92 -5.97 -26.04
C THR A 554 -5.29 -5.69 -25.43
N SER A 555 -6.38 -5.92 -26.17
CA SER A 555 -7.76 -5.88 -25.66
C SER A 555 -8.60 -7.04 -26.19
N VAL A 556 -9.73 -7.31 -25.54
CA VAL A 556 -10.73 -8.27 -26.00
C VAL A 556 -11.25 -7.96 -27.41
N ASP A 557 -11.35 -6.68 -27.79
CA ASP A 557 -11.79 -6.24 -29.11
C ASP A 557 -10.78 -6.59 -30.22
N SER A 558 -9.52 -6.84 -29.85
CA SER A 558 -8.45 -7.25 -30.76
C SER A 558 -8.28 -8.78 -30.86
N PHE A 559 -9.14 -9.57 -30.22
CA PHE A 559 -9.00 -11.02 -30.11
C PHE A 559 -10.14 -11.79 -30.81
N ASP A 560 -9.88 -12.27 -32.03
CA ASP A 560 -10.78 -13.21 -32.69
C ASP A 560 -10.60 -14.63 -32.12
N ALA A 561 -11.35 -14.94 -31.06
CA ALA A 561 -11.42 -16.27 -30.47
C ALA A 561 -12.11 -17.31 -31.39
N ARG A 562 -12.96 -16.87 -32.33
CA ARG A 562 -13.77 -17.74 -33.21
C ARG A 562 -13.18 -17.90 -34.61
N GLU A 563 -11.93 -17.47 -34.81
CA GLU A 563 -11.21 -17.50 -36.09
C GLU A 563 -11.34 -18.87 -36.79
N VAL A 564 -11.99 -18.89 -37.96
CA VAL A 564 -12.32 -20.13 -38.68
C VAL A 564 -11.05 -20.93 -38.98
N SER A 565 -11.06 -22.23 -38.68
CA SER A 565 -9.91 -23.16 -38.69
C SER A 565 -8.81 -22.91 -37.64
N ARG A 566 -8.93 -21.90 -36.78
CA ARG A 566 -7.91 -21.49 -35.79
C ARG A 566 -8.43 -21.30 -34.35
N MET A 567 -9.68 -21.69 -34.07
CA MET A 567 -10.32 -21.60 -32.73
C MET A 567 -9.50 -22.26 -31.59
N SER A 568 -8.86 -23.41 -31.87
CA SER A 568 -7.92 -24.11 -30.96
C SER A 568 -6.47 -24.00 -31.45
N HIS A 569 -6.09 -22.89 -32.08
CA HIS A 569 -4.71 -22.64 -32.47
C HIS A 569 -3.86 -22.26 -31.25
N THR A 570 -2.65 -22.80 -31.14
CA THR A 570 -1.77 -22.66 -29.97
C THR A 570 -1.39 -21.21 -29.62
N PHE A 571 -1.57 -20.25 -30.54
CA PHE A 571 -1.40 -18.82 -30.27
C PHE A 571 -2.62 -18.16 -29.58
N LYS A 572 -3.82 -18.75 -29.58
CA LYS A 572 -5.01 -18.14 -28.94
C LYS A 572 -4.84 -17.93 -27.42
N PRO A 573 -4.27 -18.88 -26.65
CA PRO A 573 -3.96 -18.64 -25.24
C PRO A 573 -2.78 -17.68 -25.02
N VAL A 574 -1.89 -17.50 -26.01
CA VAL A 574 -0.82 -16.49 -25.98
C VAL A 574 -1.41 -15.08 -26.14
N GLU A 575 -2.38 -14.91 -27.03
CA GLU A 575 -3.16 -13.67 -27.16
C GLU A 575 -3.92 -13.37 -25.85
N ALA A 576 -4.55 -14.38 -25.24
CA ALA A 576 -5.18 -14.23 -23.92
C ALA A 576 -4.21 -13.79 -22.80
N ALA A 577 -2.97 -14.30 -22.78
CA ALA A 577 -1.92 -13.86 -21.86
C ALA A 577 -1.51 -12.39 -22.10
N LEU A 578 -1.46 -11.95 -23.36
CA LEU A 578 -1.13 -10.57 -23.72
C LEU A 578 -2.26 -9.59 -23.35
N ILE A 579 -3.53 -9.98 -23.47
CA ILE A 579 -4.67 -9.18 -22.97
C ILE A 579 -4.64 -9.11 -21.43
N ALA A 580 -4.33 -10.22 -20.74
CA ALA A 580 -4.22 -10.25 -19.27
C ALA A 580 -3.19 -9.22 -18.75
N LEU A 581 -2.05 -9.08 -19.42
CA LEU A 581 -1.01 -8.08 -19.12
C LEU A 581 -1.45 -6.62 -19.31
N HIS A 582 -2.54 -6.38 -20.04
CA HIS A 582 -3.09 -5.05 -20.33
C HIS A 582 -4.45 -4.81 -19.64
N TRP A 583 -4.96 -5.77 -18.87
CA TRP A 583 -6.27 -5.65 -18.22
C TRP A 583 -6.24 -4.67 -17.04
N HIS A 584 -7.29 -3.87 -16.89
CA HIS A 584 -7.41 -2.85 -15.84
C HIS A 584 -8.60 -3.08 -14.89
N GLY A 585 -9.42 -4.12 -15.13
CA GLY A 585 -10.48 -4.55 -14.22
C GLY A 585 -10.01 -5.62 -13.22
N ASP A 586 -10.96 -6.13 -12.43
CA ASP A 586 -10.72 -7.28 -11.56
C ASP A 586 -10.59 -8.61 -12.35
N TYR A 587 -10.18 -9.68 -11.67
CA TYR A 587 -10.05 -11.01 -12.26
C TYR A 587 -11.39 -11.58 -12.78
N ARG A 588 -12.50 -11.29 -12.09
CA ARG A 588 -13.84 -11.84 -12.40
C ARG A 588 -14.37 -11.30 -13.73
N SER A 589 -14.27 -9.99 -13.92
CA SER A 589 -14.61 -9.29 -15.17
C SER A 589 -13.73 -9.72 -16.34
N PHE A 590 -12.43 -9.95 -16.13
CA PHE A 590 -11.55 -10.51 -17.16
C PHE A 590 -12.01 -11.89 -17.62
N ILE A 591 -12.17 -12.84 -16.68
CA ILE A 591 -12.59 -14.21 -17.02
C ILE A 591 -13.98 -14.20 -17.67
N CYS A 592 -14.93 -13.41 -17.18
CA CYS A 592 -16.25 -13.31 -17.80
C CYS A 592 -16.20 -12.73 -19.21
N ALA A 593 -15.39 -11.68 -19.46
CA ALA A 593 -15.23 -11.10 -20.79
C ALA A 593 -14.56 -12.08 -21.77
N LEU A 594 -13.43 -12.65 -21.37
CA LEU A 594 -12.66 -13.60 -22.20
C LEU A 594 -13.44 -14.89 -22.47
N THR A 595 -14.23 -15.38 -21.51
CA THR A 595 -15.08 -16.57 -21.71
C THR A 595 -16.15 -16.30 -22.77
N LYS A 596 -16.82 -15.14 -22.75
CA LYS A 596 -17.92 -14.83 -23.67
C LYS A 596 -17.51 -14.68 -25.15
N LEU A 597 -16.22 -14.50 -25.42
CA LEU A 597 -15.68 -14.58 -26.78
C LEU A 597 -15.70 -16.02 -27.34
N ALA A 598 -15.91 -17.02 -26.49
CA ALA A 598 -15.96 -18.44 -26.82
C ALA A 598 -14.67 -18.91 -27.54
N GLY A 599 -14.80 -19.56 -28.69
CA GLY A 599 -13.68 -20.32 -29.27
C GLY A 599 -13.29 -21.46 -28.33
N ASP A 600 -11.99 -21.70 -28.17
CA ASP A 600 -11.48 -22.62 -27.15
C ASP A 600 -11.34 -21.93 -25.77
N SER A 601 -12.46 -21.36 -25.28
CA SER A 601 -12.47 -20.44 -24.14
C SER A 601 -11.91 -21.01 -22.84
N SER A 602 -12.01 -22.32 -22.56
CA SER A 602 -11.39 -22.89 -21.35
C SER A 602 -9.86 -22.80 -21.42
N SER A 603 -9.25 -23.16 -22.56
CA SER A 603 -7.80 -23.03 -22.80
C SER A 603 -7.33 -21.58 -22.74
N ASN A 604 -8.10 -20.66 -23.33
CA ASN A 604 -7.79 -19.22 -23.31
C ASN A 604 -7.89 -18.64 -21.88
N CYS A 605 -8.96 -18.95 -21.15
CA CYS A 605 -9.20 -18.46 -19.80
C CYS A 605 -8.29 -19.12 -18.75
N CYS A 606 -7.88 -20.38 -18.94
CA CYS A 606 -6.86 -21.03 -18.11
C CYS A 606 -5.54 -20.24 -18.15
N VAL A 607 -5.01 -19.96 -19.34
CA VAL A 607 -3.72 -19.27 -19.50
C VAL A 607 -3.80 -17.78 -19.17
N GLY A 608 -4.80 -17.07 -19.70
CA GLY A 608 -5.01 -15.66 -19.37
C GLY A 608 -5.30 -15.46 -17.87
N GLY A 609 -6.07 -16.36 -17.27
CA GLY A 609 -6.38 -16.37 -15.85
C GLY A 609 -5.16 -16.66 -14.98
N ALA A 610 -4.31 -17.60 -15.37
CA ALA A 610 -3.04 -17.86 -14.68
C ALA A 610 -2.16 -16.61 -14.64
N ILE A 611 -2.02 -15.90 -15.78
CA ILE A 611 -1.24 -14.66 -15.89
C ILE A 611 -1.85 -13.52 -15.07
N LEU A 612 -3.16 -13.24 -15.20
CA LEU A 612 -3.81 -12.18 -14.43
C LEU A 612 -3.84 -12.49 -12.93
N GLY A 613 -3.98 -13.77 -12.58
CA GLY A 613 -3.95 -14.25 -11.20
C GLY A 613 -2.62 -14.02 -10.51
N VAL A 614 -1.52 -14.30 -11.21
CA VAL A 614 -0.15 -13.93 -10.79
C VAL A 614 -0.04 -12.42 -10.60
N LEU A 615 -0.43 -11.62 -11.60
CA LEU A 615 -0.32 -10.15 -11.56
C LEU A 615 -1.10 -9.55 -10.38
N GLN A 616 -2.36 -9.92 -10.19
CA GLN A 616 -3.19 -9.40 -9.10
C GLN A 616 -2.72 -9.88 -7.73
N ALA A 617 -2.24 -11.13 -7.62
CA ALA A 617 -1.71 -11.64 -6.36
C ALA A 617 -0.40 -10.94 -5.95
N HIS A 618 0.43 -10.57 -6.93
CA HIS A 618 1.64 -9.78 -6.70
C HIS A 618 1.30 -8.35 -6.27
N ILE A 619 0.47 -7.64 -7.05
CA ILE A 619 0.08 -6.23 -6.81
C ILE A 619 -0.64 -6.05 -5.47
N THR A 620 -1.57 -6.95 -5.12
CA THR A 620 -2.40 -6.79 -3.91
C THR A 620 -1.81 -7.45 -2.66
N ASN A 621 -0.76 -8.27 -2.81
CA ASN A 621 -0.25 -9.18 -1.77
C ASN A 621 -1.39 -9.97 -1.08
N SER A 622 -2.38 -10.38 -1.88
CA SER A 622 -3.61 -11.09 -1.52
C SER A 622 -3.97 -12.06 -2.64
N SER A 623 -4.46 -13.27 -2.36
CA SER A 623 -4.87 -14.19 -3.43
C SER A 623 -6.14 -13.69 -4.13
N ILE A 624 -6.39 -14.17 -5.36
CA ILE A 624 -7.72 -14.13 -5.98
C ILE A 624 -8.78 -14.58 -4.96
N ASP A 625 -9.98 -14.01 -5.04
CA ASP A 625 -11.13 -14.40 -4.21
C ASP A 625 -11.43 -15.90 -4.37
N CYS A 626 -11.02 -16.67 -3.36
CA CYS A 626 -11.19 -18.11 -3.35
C CYS A 626 -12.64 -18.57 -3.09
N SER A 627 -13.59 -17.65 -2.86
CA SER A 627 -15.02 -17.99 -2.90
C SER A 627 -15.52 -18.28 -4.32
N TRP A 628 -14.75 -17.87 -5.35
CA TRP A 628 -14.97 -18.22 -6.75
C TRP A 628 -14.24 -19.53 -7.15
N VAL A 629 -13.62 -20.25 -6.20
CA VAL A 629 -13.17 -21.64 -6.40
C VAL A 629 -14.35 -22.60 -6.09
N PRO A 630 -14.58 -23.64 -6.92
CA PRO A 630 -15.64 -24.62 -6.68
C PRO A 630 -15.53 -25.27 -5.30
N ILE A 631 -16.58 -25.19 -4.48
CA ILE A 631 -16.55 -25.56 -3.05
C ILE A 631 -16.12 -27.02 -2.81
N SER A 632 -16.45 -27.93 -3.73
CA SER A 632 -15.99 -29.32 -3.74
C SER A 632 -14.46 -29.44 -3.84
N GLN A 633 -13.82 -28.60 -4.65
CA GLN A 633 -12.41 -28.70 -5.03
C GLN A 633 -11.46 -27.92 -4.09
N VAL A 634 -11.98 -26.97 -3.29
CA VAL A 634 -11.18 -26.14 -2.35
C VAL A 634 -10.29 -26.96 -1.41
N GLY A 635 -10.76 -28.13 -0.96
CA GLY A 635 -10.04 -28.98 0.00
C GLY A 635 -8.72 -29.53 -0.55
N GLY A 636 -8.75 -30.10 -1.76
CA GLY A 636 -7.57 -30.65 -2.42
C GLY A 636 -6.62 -29.57 -2.91
N LEU A 637 -7.14 -28.51 -3.54
CA LEU A 637 -6.34 -27.35 -3.98
C LEU A 637 -5.53 -26.74 -2.83
N GLY A 638 -6.17 -26.52 -1.68
CA GLY A 638 -5.50 -26.00 -0.49
C GLY A 638 -4.43 -26.94 0.08
N LYS A 639 -4.60 -28.26 -0.07
CA LYS A 639 -3.61 -29.28 0.33
C LYS A 639 -2.41 -29.27 -0.63
N ALA A 640 -2.64 -29.28 -1.94
CA ALA A 640 -1.58 -29.20 -2.96
C ALA A 640 -0.74 -27.93 -2.81
N LEU A 641 -1.38 -26.76 -2.63
CA LEU A 641 -0.69 -25.49 -2.37
C LEU A 641 0.14 -25.51 -1.09
N ARG A 642 -0.33 -26.15 0.00
CA ARG A 642 0.50 -26.33 1.20
C ARG A 642 1.70 -27.25 0.94
N GLN A 643 1.53 -28.31 0.15
CA GLN A 643 2.62 -29.22 -0.19
C GLN A 643 3.69 -28.55 -1.07
N LEU A 644 3.29 -27.76 -2.07
CA LEU A 644 4.20 -26.94 -2.88
C LEU A 644 4.93 -25.87 -2.03
N ASN A 645 4.20 -25.16 -1.14
CA ASN A 645 4.80 -24.18 -0.23
C ASN A 645 5.75 -24.79 0.82
N MET A 646 5.58 -26.07 1.19
CA MET A 646 6.48 -26.77 2.12
C MET A 646 7.76 -27.21 1.42
N ALA A 647 7.68 -27.80 0.23
CA ALA A 647 8.86 -28.14 -0.55
C ALA A 647 9.74 -26.91 -0.82
N TRP A 648 9.11 -25.78 -1.15
CA TRP A 648 9.78 -24.47 -1.31
C TRP A 648 10.64 -24.08 -0.10
N SER A 649 10.24 -24.48 1.11
CA SER A 649 10.93 -24.14 2.36
C SER A 649 12.09 -25.07 2.72
N GLU A 650 12.20 -26.25 2.11
CA GLU A 650 13.30 -27.20 2.35
C GLU A 650 14.49 -26.99 1.39
N ILE A 651 14.33 -26.12 0.38
CA ILE A 651 15.27 -25.98 -0.75
C ILE A 651 16.11 -24.68 -0.69
N GLU A 652 15.81 -23.71 0.19
CA GLU A 652 16.71 -22.56 0.39
C GLU A 652 17.96 -22.98 1.21
N PRO A 653 19.18 -22.92 0.64
CA PRO A 653 20.36 -23.45 1.29
C PRO A 653 20.81 -22.56 2.46
N ALA A 654 20.97 -23.17 3.64
CA ALA A 654 21.51 -22.50 4.82
C ALA A 654 22.87 -21.85 4.50
N ALA A 655 22.97 -20.53 4.66
CA ALA A 655 24.12 -19.72 4.28
C ALA A 655 25.31 -19.84 5.27
N SER A 656 25.61 -21.05 5.73
CA SER A 656 26.71 -21.39 6.65
C SER A 656 27.70 -22.33 5.96
N GLY A 657 28.96 -21.93 5.87
CA GLY A 657 29.92 -22.56 4.96
C GLY A 657 30.61 -23.86 5.42
N THR A 658 31.40 -24.38 4.49
CA THR A 658 32.33 -25.54 4.56
C THR A 658 31.77 -26.95 4.34
N ARG A 659 32.41 -27.67 3.39
CA ARG A 659 32.32 -29.11 3.07
C ARG A 659 31.01 -29.67 2.49
N ALA A 660 30.77 -29.33 1.22
CA ALA A 660 30.76 -30.36 0.16
C ALA A 660 31.16 -29.75 -1.19
N GLN A 661 32.30 -30.14 -1.75
CA GLN A 661 32.57 -30.01 -3.19
C GLN A 661 32.29 -31.37 -3.82
N LEU A 662 31.39 -31.44 -4.82
CA LEU A 662 31.24 -32.46 -5.89
C LEU A 662 29.78 -32.62 -6.39
N ALA A 663 29.11 -31.52 -6.75
CA ALA A 663 27.98 -31.51 -7.69
C ALA A 663 27.67 -30.07 -8.12
N THR A 664 27.81 -29.77 -9.41
CA THR A 664 27.22 -28.58 -10.06
C THR A 664 25.97 -29.05 -10.82
N GLY A 665 24.79 -28.45 -10.74
CA GLY A 665 24.37 -27.21 -10.08
C GLY A 665 23.32 -26.56 -10.99
N SER A 666 22.03 -26.62 -10.64
CA SER A 666 20.92 -26.51 -11.62
C SER A 666 19.60 -26.16 -10.92
N HIS A 667 18.90 -25.06 -11.28
CA HIS A 667 17.72 -24.56 -10.51
C HIS A 667 16.61 -23.77 -11.30
N PHE A 668 16.11 -24.34 -12.41
CA PHE A 668 14.68 -24.48 -12.86
C PHE A 668 13.68 -23.31 -12.88
N ALA A 669 12.44 -23.61 -13.35
CA ALA A 669 11.24 -22.74 -13.36
C ALA A 669 9.89 -23.44 -13.70
N ILE A 670 8.77 -22.74 -13.45
CA ILE A 670 7.36 -23.15 -13.72
C ILE A 670 6.95 -23.05 -15.20
N GLN A 671 5.97 -23.87 -15.63
CA GLN A 671 5.36 -23.87 -16.97
C GLN A 671 3.83 -23.92 -16.98
N LEU A 672 3.25 -23.54 -18.13
CA LEU A 672 1.86 -23.79 -18.52
C LEU A 672 1.84 -24.61 -19.82
N HIS A 673 1.18 -25.78 -19.81
CA HIS A 673 1.01 -26.60 -21.01
C HIS A 673 -0.15 -26.09 -21.86
N LEU A 674 -0.05 -26.26 -23.18
CA LEU A 674 -1.04 -25.79 -24.15
C LEU A 674 -1.59 -26.99 -24.93
N PRO A 675 -2.91 -27.28 -24.84
CA PRO A 675 -3.52 -28.32 -25.65
C PRO A 675 -3.58 -27.91 -27.12
N GLN A 676 -3.33 -28.86 -28.03
CA GLN A 676 -3.86 -28.80 -29.39
C GLN A 676 -4.85 -29.96 -29.60
N VAL A 677 -6.02 -29.65 -30.14
CA VAL A 677 -6.84 -30.66 -30.83
C VAL A 677 -6.35 -30.76 -32.26
N SER A 678 -5.84 -31.92 -32.66
CA SER A 678 -5.36 -32.16 -34.02
C SER A 678 -6.52 -32.48 -34.96
N HIS A 679 -6.94 -31.50 -35.77
CA HIS A 679 -7.82 -31.79 -36.90
C HIS A 679 -7.07 -32.62 -37.96
N HIS A 680 -7.42 -33.91 -38.03
CA HIS A 680 -7.31 -34.70 -39.25
C HIS A 680 -8.73 -35.06 -39.72
N ASN A 681 -8.94 -34.99 -41.03
CA ASN A 681 -10.26 -35.17 -41.63
C ASN A 681 -10.62 -36.66 -41.76
N HIS A 682 -11.94 -36.90 -41.82
CA HIS A 682 -12.61 -38.12 -42.30
C HIS A 682 -12.64 -39.36 -41.38
N ASP A 683 -13.80 -39.47 -40.72
CA ASP A 683 -14.71 -40.62 -40.78
C ASP A 683 -14.44 -41.92 -39.98
N HIS A 684 -15.56 -42.50 -39.54
CA HIS A 684 -15.77 -43.88 -39.09
C HIS A 684 -15.16 -44.37 -37.75
N SER A 685 -15.91 -44.06 -36.68
CA SER A 685 -16.60 -45.07 -35.84
C SER A 685 -15.88 -45.76 -34.64
N MET A 686 -16.76 -46.25 -33.75
CA MET A 686 -16.57 -47.17 -32.61
C MET A 686 -16.08 -46.62 -31.27
N PHE A 687 -16.89 -46.95 -30.25
CA PHE A 687 -16.55 -47.01 -28.84
C PHE A 687 -15.27 -47.82 -28.58
N THR A 688 -14.51 -47.48 -27.53
CA THR A 688 -14.50 -48.24 -26.26
C THR A 688 -13.79 -47.48 -25.14
N TYR A 689 -14.41 -47.51 -23.95
CA TYR A 689 -13.87 -47.33 -22.59
C TYR A 689 -12.55 -46.55 -22.41
#